data_AF-A0A6P0VCA4-F1
#
_entry.id   AF-A0A6P0VCA4-F1
#
_cell.length_a   1.000
_cell.length_b   1.000
_cell.length_c   1.000
_cell.angle_alpha   90.00
_cell.angle_beta   90.00
_cell.angle_gamma   90.00
#
_symmetry.space_group_name_H-M   'P 1'
#
loop_
_entity.id
_entity.type
_entity.pdbx_description
1 polymer ?
#
loop_
_entity_poly.entity_id
_entity_poly.type
_entity_poly.pdbx_seq_one_letter_code
_entity_poly.pdbx_strand_id
1 'polypeptide(L)'
;MSFDETDKSQPLDSKSIVAQESSNEQDNVPTISQVDSTSDDWDDWDDEIIIDDEITETVSETIVDDGWGEDDETVIIDDNPSKTVETYYNDSEVSDTSDTSNESSESSETEEDTGIKLLGQKPNDYLFNREKMWSIEEEFQRDEKVDLYIPLVVDTEFTTKKPSLWQQIGRFHISSQVKGIHESAPKLMFFHKDADKLNLIREMVGHPKLPILKTDFDGLDYLHQLGVDAFIRPCSKNEARKLTKCIFTLYAHFATAELNLMFRGSLGERIKELQRAEVGERIECQRRVRCITPTRRGEMDYVLLDHIICINGEEYSLAIKIVDTAGLHGVASYAAIAKAVGWVLEHKDNFSTQEKEDMWDTAMQRPKDFENYALGDLDVYEMVEANASQFLEVYDRLGLKDYYQIPKLTIGGTVKDLFSAATAKYLGIESNDGQWKKEFNQRVVEPFLKDVSAAELREYSKDTKALLAKVEGGRCRNNQPTVVYGLRKVNGNFDSYLLCDIDISGCYGEGQRNQIYPIGKPEILSFDATSKNNGYPTLREWLEAYDVNIEKLVNGKKGEWFKSENWGELKNGCWHSRFSSSQKLKYPQDFFSSWFTTSGNGTDVMAKFINQMKCDSEQVATPWVDFDEEEGWLKIFNHEIHNGVLTHDGLEWLLAIATPRQRNNILDNCHVLSSVVYPASQKLTVESGKNRLEQLEKIYSEWEVKNTAERVFRNDGKKSWRYHDGEPHYWFGINLGELLINDLLIQRKIAGKVYGKKSPLDVLFKLCVNTLYGDMVSKFFVIANPVVGNNITARARALAWYMEKGLYGHQSITDGCAFDVNKVLYPRKLGITGESINLHRENSPLNRKNISRKPLRDVKSIKRVNENSELFLELKHTNGKVEVLPLQEGINWIDKTAMTHLQSLFPDVSVLHTDTTKIAISENLEVEFKPRSGQFSFETKDLYVAGSFHGSANYLLWNEDKPNLKARGYETKRNHTSISEGDKEKTFNITERYGKDNNPARDFLTNLLERPERLPRQEPAIRQGILKVGDYKNLSSKYDGQGLEPGDNILRPLLMQEFSLSQFTFQTYDQYREWLKTIDRYKKKYRQSLETFFLNEDGTLNMVEMCETVDRLIAEGVMNPFEALDKHRNSKRSAKRSKKRGENKGTGVKPKIKSTNHPHHETYEKLCEKLKESEN
;
A
#
# COMPACT_ATOMS: atom_id res chain seq x y z
N MET A 1 42.24 31.42 -0.04
CA MET A 1 43.28 31.93 0.88
C MET A 1 43.83 30.74 1.63
N SER A 2 45.14 30.55 1.55
CA SER A 2 45.94 29.49 2.16
C SER A 2 45.86 29.48 3.68
N PHE A 3 45.95 28.31 4.32
CA PHE A 3 47.00 28.03 5.31
C PHE A 3 47.14 26.53 5.60
N ASP A 4 48.40 26.19 5.83
CA ASP A 4 49.05 24.88 5.89
C ASP A 4 49.15 24.31 7.33
N GLU A 5 49.24 22.99 7.37
CA GLU A 5 50.15 22.10 8.12
C GLU A 5 50.29 22.05 9.66
N THR A 6 50.63 20.80 10.07
CA THR A 6 51.33 20.29 11.27
C THR A 6 50.47 20.03 12.53
N ASP A 7 50.65 18.98 13.33
CA ASP A 7 51.81 18.10 13.55
C ASP A 7 51.42 16.74 14.17
N LYS A 8 52.38 15.82 14.14
CA LYS A 8 52.44 14.42 14.60
C LYS A 8 52.32 14.24 16.12
N SER A 9 51.82 13.08 16.55
CA SER A 9 52.56 12.19 17.49
C SER A 9 51.85 10.84 17.72
N GLN A 10 52.61 9.77 17.51
CA GLN A 10 52.46 8.43 18.09
C GLN A 10 53.55 8.26 19.18
N PRO A 11 53.69 7.11 19.87
CA PRO A 11 52.71 6.24 20.52
C PRO A 11 53.16 5.90 21.96
N LEU A 12 52.36 5.16 22.74
CA LEU A 12 52.89 4.43 23.91
C LEU A 12 52.29 3.02 23.98
N ASP A 13 53.22 2.09 23.80
CA ASP A 13 53.19 0.67 24.07
C ASP A 13 52.95 0.39 25.56
N SER A 14 52.33 -0.73 25.90
CA SER A 14 52.96 -1.72 26.78
C SER A 14 52.05 -2.89 27.13
N LYS A 15 52.61 -4.09 26.89
CA LYS A 15 52.66 -5.26 27.79
C LYS A 15 51.36 -6.03 28.05
N SER A 16 51.34 -7.34 28.23
CA SER A 16 52.21 -8.50 28.00
C SER A 16 51.54 -9.65 28.78
N ILE A 17 51.79 -10.91 28.40
CA ILE A 17 51.92 -12.13 29.25
C ILE A 17 51.10 -13.31 28.68
N VAL A 18 51.73 -14.23 27.93
CA VAL A 18 52.34 -15.55 28.30
C VAL A 18 51.34 -16.70 28.35
N ALA A 19 51.56 -17.68 27.45
CA ALA A 19 51.64 -19.15 27.63
C ALA A 19 51.28 -19.81 26.27
N GLN A 20 52.22 -20.38 25.48
CA GLN A 20 52.80 -21.75 25.58
C GLN A 20 51.74 -22.82 25.93
N GLU A 21 51.55 -23.93 25.23
CA GLU A 21 52.52 -24.78 24.54
C GLU A 21 51.83 -25.92 23.77
N SER A 22 52.45 -26.35 22.66
CA SER A 22 52.53 -27.76 22.15
C SER A 22 51.22 -28.47 21.71
N SER A 23 51.15 -29.36 20.72
CA SER A 23 52.13 -30.19 20.00
C SER A 23 51.47 -30.83 18.76
N ASN A 24 52.26 -31.03 17.69
CA ASN A 24 52.45 -32.25 16.86
C ASN A 24 51.33 -33.32 16.84
N GLU A 25 50.99 -34.02 15.75
CA GLU A 25 51.80 -34.64 14.69
C GLU A 25 50.83 -35.31 13.69
N GLN A 26 51.02 -35.13 12.38
CA GLN A 26 51.47 -36.13 11.38
C GLN A 26 50.47 -37.19 10.85
N ASP A 27 50.38 -37.17 9.51
CA ASP A 27 50.37 -38.28 8.55
C ASP A 27 49.14 -39.22 8.44
N ASN A 28 48.48 -39.20 7.28
CA ASN A 28 48.69 -40.26 6.27
C ASN A 28 47.93 -40.01 4.95
N VAL A 29 48.64 -40.26 3.85
CA VAL A 29 48.22 -40.42 2.45
C VAL A 29 48.30 -41.94 2.16
N PRO A 30 47.40 -42.60 1.38
CA PRO A 30 47.64 -42.79 -0.06
C PRO A 30 46.43 -42.96 -1.01
N THR A 31 46.48 -42.21 -2.12
CA THR A 31 46.55 -42.62 -3.55
C THR A 31 45.54 -43.58 -4.25
N ILE A 32 45.35 -43.29 -5.57
CA ILE A 32 44.95 -44.17 -6.73
C ILE A 32 43.42 -44.25 -6.98
N SER A 33 42.83 -44.12 -8.18
CA SER A 33 43.25 -44.28 -9.59
C SER A 33 42.41 -43.45 -10.57
N GLN A 34 43.04 -43.09 -11.70
CA GLN A 34 42.47 -42.68 -12.99
C GLN A 34 41.51 -43.74 -13.59
N VAL A 35 40.67 -43.36 -14.58
CA VAL A 35 40.73 -43.84 -15.97
C VAL A 35 39.79 -42.98 -16.86
N ASP A 36 40.34 -42.65 -18.03
CA ASP A 36 39.79 -41.97 -19.22
C ASP A 36 38.53 -42.61 -19.83
N SER A 37 37.84 -41.87 -20.71
CA SER A 37 37.84 -42.11 -22.17
C SER A 37 36.63 -41.43 -22.84
N THR A 38 36.84 -40.42 -23.71
CA THR A 38 36.67 -40.48 -25.20
C THR A 38 35.20 -40.52 -25.66
N SER A 39 34.76 -39.94 -26.77
CA SER A 39 35.23 -39.00 -27.81
C SER A 39 34.12 -39.00 -28.88
N ASP A 40 34.21 -38.05 -29.83
CA ASP A 40 33.69 -38.10 -31.21
C ASP A 40 32.19 -37.79 -31.41
N ASP A 41 31.86 -36.61 -31.94
CA ASP A 41 31.97 -36.15 -33.36
C ASP A 41 30.85 -36.73 -34.21
N TRP A 42 30.03 -35.88 -34.85
CA TRP A 42 29.51 -36.04 -36.23
C TRP A 42 28.94 -34.69 -36.71
N ASP A 43 29.48 -34.28 -37.86
CA ASP A 43 29.29 -33.04 -38.61
C ASP A 43 27.94 -32.88 -39.35
N ASP A 44 27.67 -31.61 -39.66
CA ASP A 44 27.06 -31.01 -40.86
C ASP A 44 25.66 -31.41 -41.33
N TRP A 45 24.93 -30.39 -41.82
CA TRP A 45 24.47 -30.25 -43.21
C TRP A 45 23.85 -28.85 -43.39
N ASP A 46 24.47 -28.06 -44.26
CA ASP A 46 23.93 -26.85 -44.89
C ASP A 46 22.83 -27.21 -45.92
N ASP A 47 21.83 -26.34 -46.11
CA ASP A 47 21.68 -25.55 -47.36
C ASP A 47 20.34 -24.80 -47.46
N GLU A 48 20.45 -23.65 -48.11
CA GLU A 48 19.47 -22.62 -48.43
C GLU A 48 18.32 -23.07 -49.36
N ILE A 49 17.24 -22.28 -49.45
CA ILE A 49 16.71 -21.71 -50.71
C ILE A 49 15.52 -20.75 -50.45
N ILE A 50 15.56 -19.66 -51.22
CA ILE A 50 14.70 -18.48 -51.36
C ILE A 50 13.40 -18.77 -52.15
N ILE A 51 12.32 -17.99 -51.97
CA ILE A 51 11.52 -17.30 -53.03
C ILE A 51 10.35 -16.49 -52.40
N ASP A 52 10.23 -15.26 -52.90
CA ASP A 52 9.18 -14.23 -52.73
C ASP A 52 7.78 -14.66 -53.20
N ASP A 53 6.73 -14.03 -52.67
CA ASP A 53 5.88 -13.11 -53.46
C ASP A 53 4.73 -12.51 -52.63
N GLU A 54 4.51 -11.21 -52.87
CA GLU A 54 3.36 -10.40 -52.46
C GLU A 54 2.05 -10.91 -53.10
N ILE A 55 0.90 -10.56 -52.50
CA ILE A 55 -0.24 -9.90 -53.18
C ILE A 55 -1.37 -9.62 -52.18
N THR A 56 -1.86 -8.39 -52.28
CA THR A 56 -3.05 -7.75 -51.70
C THR A 56 -4.38 -8.40 -52.08
N GLU A 57 -5.40 -8.36 -51.20
CA GLU A 57 -6.67 -7.64 -51.44
C GLU A 57 -7.72 -7.83 -50.32
N THR A 58 -8.34 -6.70 -49.99
CA THR A 58 -9.68 -6.45 -49.43
C THR A 58 -10.78 -7.42 -49.86
N VAL A 59 -11.75 -7.69 -48.96
CA VAL A 59 -13.21 -7.59 -49.21
C VAL A 59 -13.98 -7.64 -47.87
N SER A 60 -14.96 -6.75 -47.80
CA SER A 60 -16.08 -6.55 -46.86
C SER A 60 -17.07 -7.70 -46.74
N GLU A 61 -17.79 -7.83 -45.62
CA GLU A 61 -19.28 -8.00 -45.61
C GLU A 61 -19.86 -7.99 -44.18
N THR A 62 -20.56 -6.89 -43.89
CA THR A 62 -21.94 -6.64 -43.39
C THR A 62 -22.83 -7.75 -42.77
N ILE A 63 -23.87 -7.25 -42.09
CA ILE A 63 -25.22 -7.76 -41.67
C ILE A 63 -25.26 -8.54 -40.32
N VAL A 64 -26.20 -8.39 -39.36
CA VAL A 64 -27.60 -7.89 -39.19
C VAL A 64 -27.75 -7.50 -37.69
N ASP A 65 -28.19 -6.30 -37.31
CA ASP A 65 -29.56 -5.88 -36.92
C ASP A 65 -30.21 -6.65 -35.74
N ASP A 66 -30.62 -5.89 -34.72
CA ASP A 66 -31.92 -5.98 -34.03
C ASP A 66 -31.97 -4.90 -32.92
N GLY A 67 -32.85 -3.90 -33.13
CA GLY A 67 -33.03 -2.73 -32.28
C GLY A 67 -34.09 -2.86 -31.17
N TRP A 68 -34.71 -1.70 -30.90
CA TRP A 68 -35.77 -1.37 -29.93
C TRP A 68 -35.26 -1.05 -28.50
N GLY A 69 -35.50 0.12 -27.91
CA GLY A 69 -36.29 1.27 -28.31
C GLY A 69 -36.02 2.46 -27.38
N GLU A 70 -36.28 3.65 -27.92
CA GLU A 70 -36.26 4.95 -27.26
C GLU A 70 -37.42 5.08 -26.26
N ASP A 71 -37.20 5.85 -25.20
CA ASP A 71 -38.22 6.73 -24.63
C ASP A 71 -37.53 8.04 -24.20
N ASP A 72 -37.89 9.11 -24.89
CA ASP A 72 -37.52 10.49 -24.67
C ASP A 72 -38.27 11.07 -23.46
N GLU A 73 -37.56 11.77 -22.56
CA GLU A 73 -38.14 12.94 -21.89
C GLU A 73 -37.15 14.11 -21.95
N THR A 74 -37.56 15.13 -22.69
CA THR A 74 -36.89 16.41 -22.92
C THR A 74 -37.22 17.36 -21.79
N VAL A 75 -36.20 17.89 -21.09
CA VAL A 75 -36.36 19.06 -20.21
C VAL A 75 -35.52 20.21 -20.77
N ILE A 76 -36.24 21.28 -21.11
CA ILE A 76 -35.78 22.56 -21.64
C ILE A 76 -35.04 23.31 -20.51
N ILE A 77 -33.80 23.72 -20.76
CA ILE A 77 -33.08 24.71 -19.94
C ILE A 77 -33.05 26.01 -20.73
N ASP A 78 -33.73 27.01 -20.19
CA ASP A 78 -33.69 28.40 -20.66
C ASP A 78 -32.70 29.14 -19.75
N ASP A 79 -31.70 29.77 -20.36
CA ASP A 79 -30.63 30.47 -19.68
C ASP A 79 -30.66 31.96 -20.05
N ASN A 80 -30.22 32.76 -19.08
CA ASN A 80 -29.67 34.12 -19.21
C ASN A 80 -30.63 35.32 -18.92
N PRO A 81 -30.11 36.51 -18.58
CA PRO A 81 -29.78 36.92 -17.20
C PRO A 81 -30.37 38.31 -16.84
N SER A 82 -30.20 38.77 -15.60
CA SER A 82 -29.62 40.10 -15.28
C SER A 82 -30.02 40.71 -13.92
N LYS A 83 -29.11 41.58 -13.44
CA LYS A 83 -29.25 42.74 -12.53
C LYS A 83 -29.00 42.57 -11.01
N THR A 84 -27.73 42.86 -10.68
CA THR A 84 -27.26 43.88 -9.71
C THR A 84 -28.31 44.80 -9.07
N VAL A 85 -28.23 44.97 -7.73
CA VAL A 85 -28.30 46.27 -7.03
C VAL A 85 -27.42 46.25 -5.77
N GLU A 86 -26.74 47.37 -5.60
CA GLU A 86 -25.81 47.90 -4.60
C GLU A 86 -26.26 47.94 -3.11
N THR A 87 -25.26 47.76 -2.24
CA THR A 87 -24.89 48.48 -0.98
C THR A 87 -25.82 49.57 -0.43
N TYR A 88 -25.94 49.68 0.92
CA TYR A 88 -25.50 50.86 1.72
C TYR A 88 -25.85 50.83 3.23
N TYR A 89 -24.97 51.50 4.01
CA TYR A 89 -25.04 52.10 5.37
C TYR A 89 -25.18 51.21 6.62
N ASN A 90 -24.67 51.55 7.83
CA ASN A 90 -23.47 52.22 8.38
C ASN A 90 -23.68 52.30 9.91
N ASP A 91 -22.58 52.26 10.66
CA ASP A 91 -22.29 52.87 11.98
C ASP A 91 -23.42 53.36 12.91
N SER A 92 -23.31 53.03 14.22
CA SER A 92 -22.78 53.93 15.27
C SER A 92 -23.40 53.71 16.67
N GLU A 93 -22.49 53.65 17.64
CA GLU A 93 -22.48 54.11 19.04
C GLU A 93 -23.76 54.58 19.74
N VAL A 94 -23.90 54.28 21.04
CA VAL A 94 -23.71 55.22 22.18
C VAL A 94 -24.09 54.54 23.52
N SER A 95 -23.40 55.01 24.57
CA SER A 95 -23.39 54.68 26.00
C SER A 95 -24.73 54.77 26.74
N ASP A 96 -24.83 54.12 27.91
CA ASP A 96 -24.88 54.85 29.19
C ASP A 96 -24.82 53.93 30.43
N THR A 97 -24.30 54.53 31.49
CA THR A 97 -23.93 54.03 32.82
C THR A 97 -25.10 53.98 33.80
N SER A 98 -25.01 53.14 34.84
CA SER A 98 -25.21 53.59 36.25
C SER A 98 -24.99 52.45 37.27
N ASP A 99 -24.33 52.86 38.35
CA ASP A 99 -24.01 52.17 39.59
C ASP A 99 -25.22 51.66 40.38
N THR A 100 -25.08 50.61 41.20
CA THR A 100 -24.92 50.70 42.67
C THR A 100 -24.89 49.34 43.39
N SER A 101 -24.19 49.37 44.52
CA SER A 101 -23.77 48.35 45.51
C SER A 101 -24.86 47.60 46.29
N ASN A 102 -24.57 46.37 46.75
CA ASN A 102 -24.42 46.06 48.20
C ASN A 102 -24.15 44.57 48.53
N GLU A 103 -23.08 44.37 49.31
CA GLU A 103 -22.90 43.53 50.52
C GLU A 103 -23.47 42.10 50.68
N SER A 104 -22.51 41.17 50.83
CA SER A 104 -22.32 40.13 51.85
C SER A 104 -23.42 39.12 52.23
N SER A 105 -23.10 37.82 52.11
CA SER A 105 -23.17 36.88 53.24
C SER A 105 -22.36 35.60 52.97
N GLU A 106 -21.59 35.19 53.97
CA GLU A 106 -20.87 33.92 54.05
C GLU A 106 -21.79 32.75 54.43
N SER A 107 -21.28 31.54 54.15
CA SER A 107 -21.58 30.23 54.76
C SER A 107 -22.69 29.37 54.11
N SER A 108 -22.27 28.31 53.43
CA SER A 108 -22.56 26.93 53.87
C SER A 108 -21.70 25.92 53.10
N GLU A 109 -21.35 24.87 53.82
CA GLU A 109 -20.46 23.78 53.44
C GLU A 109 -21.07 22.90 52.34
N THR A 110 -20.26 22.64 51.31
CA THR A 110 -20.16 21.41 50.50
C THR A 110 -21.39 20.48 50.46
N GLU A 111 -22.27 20.70 49.49
CA GLU A 111 -22.83 19.59 48.72
C GLU A 111 -21.86 19.34 47.55
N GLU A 112 -21.30 18.13 47.47
CA GLU A 112 -20.62 17.67 46.25
C GLU A 112 -21.64 17.69 45.12
N ASP A 113 -21.57 18.74 44.29
CA ASP A 113 -22.32 18.91 43.07
C ASP A 113 -21.98 17.75 42.11
N THR A 114 -22.81 16.70 42.13
CA THR A 114 -22.73 15.56 41.21
C THR A 114 -23.30 15.91 39.83
N GLY A 115 -23.41 17.20 39.48
CA GLY A 115 -23.89 17.67 38.18
C GLY A 115 -23.30 16.86 37.04
N ILE A 116 -24.17 16.29 36.20
CA ILE A 116 -23.81 15.32 35.17
C ILE A 116 -23.12 16.09 34.03
N LYS A 117 -21.79 16.07 34.02
CA LYS A 117 -20.98 16.72 32.97
C LYS A 117 -20.89 15.86 31.71
N LEU A 118 -21.93 15.89 30.88
CA LEU A 118 -22.01 15.14 29.62
C LEU A 118 -22.13 16.02 28.37
N LEU A 119 -22.11 17.36 28.46
CA LEU A 119 -22.39 18.24 27.32
C LEU A 119 -21.16 18.95 26.78
N GLY A 120 -21.27 19.56 25.61
CA GLY A 120 -20.18 20.32 25.00
C GLY A 120 -20.65 21.43 24.07
N GLN A 121 -19.86 22.51 24.02
CA GLN A 121 -20.21 23.80 23.42
C GLN A 121 -20.47 23.77 21.90
N LYS A 122 -19.71 22.96 21.15
CA LYS A 122 -19.84 22.68 19.71
C LYS A 122 -19.23 21.31 19.39
N PRO A 123 -19.71 20.56 18.37
CA PRO A 123 -19.31 19.17 18.11
C PRO A 123 -17.84 18.92 17.79
N ASN A 124 -17.04 19.97 17.57
CA ASN A 124 -15.61 19.87 17.26
C ASN A 124 -14.72 20.32 18.43
N ASP A 125 -15.27 21.01 19.43
CA ASP A 125 -14.48 21.61 20.50
C ASP A 125 -14.01 20.57 21.53
N TYR A 126 -14.87 19.61 21.90
CA TYR A 126 -14.53 18.52 22.82
C TYR A 126 -13.93 17.27 22.13
N LEU A 127 -13.74 17.29 20.81
CA LEU A 127 -13.32 16.11 20.04
C LEU A 127 -11.93 15.59 20.47
N PHE A 128 -11.08 16.48 20.96
CA PHE A 128 -9.70 16.20 21.40
C PHE A 128 -9.31 16.98 22.68
N ASN A 129 -10.30 17.57 23.38
CA ASN A 129 -10.05 18.35 24.59
C ASN A 129 -11.30 18.36 25.49
N ARG A 130 -11.28 17.58 26.57
CA ARG A 130 -12.36 17.49 27.54
C ARG A 130 -12.68 18.80 28.27
N GLU A 131 -11.74 19.74 28.37
CA GLU A 131 -11.93 21.01 29.10
C GLU A 131 -13.00 21.92 28.47
N LYS A 132 -13.37 21.66 27.21
CA LYS A 132 -14.42 22.40 26.49
C LYS A 132 -15.83 21.81 26.68
N MET A 133 -16.00 20.89 27.63
CA MET A 133 -17.29 20.31 28.00
C MET A 133 -18.04 21.18 29.01
N TRP A 134 -19.36 21.06 28.99
CA TRP A 134 -20.31 21.66 29.93
C TRP A 134 -21.11 20.58 30.67
N SER A 135 -21.73 20.98 31.77
CA SER A 135 -22.74 20.20 32.47
C SER A 135 -24.09 20.20 31.75
N ILE A 136 -24.87 19.13 31.98
CA ILE A 136 -26.26 19.07 31.55
C ILE A 136 -27.06 20.23 32.15
N GLU A 137 -26.76 20.54 33.40
CA GLU A 137 -27.42 21.57 34.19
C GLU A 137 -27.11 23.00 33.69
N GLU A 138 -25.86 23.28 33.28
CA GLU A 138 -25.44 24.56 32.68
C GLU A 138 -26.10 24.84 31.32
N GLU A 139 -26.49 23.82 30.57
CA GLU A 139 -27.13 23.97 29.26
C GLU A 139 -28.63 24.26 29.40
N PHE A 140 -29.34 23.56 30.30
CA PHE A 140 -30.76 23.80 30.56
C PHE A 140 -31.06 25.18 31.16
N GLN A 141 -30.05 25.88 31.67
CA GLN A 141 -30.17 27.24 32.20
C GLN A 141 -30.09 28.34 31.13
N ARG A 142 -29.94 28.00 29.85
CA ARG A 142 -29.80 28.99 28.76
C ARG A 142 -31.11 29.26 28.03
N ASP A 143 -31.32 30.54 27.69
CA ASP A 143 -32.54 31.01 27.00
C ASP A 143 -32.61 30.65 25.50
N GLU A 144 -31.51 30.19 24.88
CA GLU A 144 -31.48 29.79 23.46
C GLU A 144 -31.57 28.27 23.28
N LYS A 145 -32.42 27.80 22.35
CA LYS A 145 -32.51 26.38 21.98
C LYS A 145 -31.29 25.95 21.15
N VAL A 146 -30.28 25.36 21.81
CA VAL A 146 -29.05 24.86 21.17
C VAL A 146 -29.10 23.33 21.02
N ASP A 147 -28.46 22.78 19.97
CA ASP A 147 -28.31 21.32 19.78
C ASP A 147 -27.59 20.70 21.00
N LEU A 148 -28.13 19.60 21.54
CA LEU A 148 -27.59 18.84 22.66
C LEU A 148 -26.54 17.83 22.16
N TYR A 149 -25.41 17.71 22.85
CA TYR A 149 -24.32 16.78 22.48
C TYR A 149 -23.99 15.83 23.62
N ILE A 150 -24.03 14.53 23.39
CA ILE A 150 -23.74 13.50 24.40
C ILE A 150 -22.58 12.62 23.91
N PRO A 151 -21.33 12.90 24.29
CA PRO A 151 -20.16 12.12 23.92
C PRO A 151 -19.97 10.91 24.86
N LEU A 152 -19.97 9.72 24.27
CA LEU A 152 -19.81 8.44 24.97
C LEU A 152 -18.66 7.64 24.35
N VAL A 153 -17.80 7.07 25.18
CA VAL A 153 -16.93 5.97 24.79
C VAL A 153 -17.70 4.68 24.92
N VAL A 154 -17.63 3.85 23.89
CA VAL A 154 -18.44 2.65 23.77
C VAL A 154 -17.60 1.48 23.27
N ASP A 155 -17.90 0.32 23.82
CA ASP A 155 -17.34 -0.97 23.40
C ASP A 155 -18.37 -2.07 23.66
N THR A 156 -18.29 -3.17 22.93
CA THR A 156 -19.17 -4.33 23.13
C THR A 156 -18.41 -5.63 23.08
N GLU A 157 -18.80 -6.55 23.95
CA GLU A 157 -18.33 -7.92 23.95
C GLU A 157 -19.38 -8.84 23.36
N PHE A 158 -18.92 -9.73 22.50
CA PHE A 158 -19.78 -10.69 21.82
C PHE A 158 -19.09 -12.04 21.68
N THR A 159 -19.89 -13.07 21.44
CA THR A 159 -19.40 -14.37 20.99
C THR A 159 -20.12 -14.74 19.72
N THR A 160 -19.51 -15.53 18.84
CA THR A 160 -20.28 -16.25 17.83
C THR A 160 -20.57 -17.62 18.40
N LYS A 161 -21.85 -17.97 18.59
CA LYS A 161 -22.25 -19.33 19.01
C LYS A 161 -21.46 -20.32 18.16
N LYS A 162 -20.66 -21.21 18.77
CA LYS A 162 -19.81 -22.21 18.08
C LYS A 162 -20.60 -22.80 16.92
N PRO A 163 -20.42 -22.31 15.68
CA PRO A 163 -21.23 -22.80 14.59
C PRO A 163 -20.85 -24.26 14.39
N SER A 164 -21.75 -25.08 13.87
CA SER A 164 -21.21 -26.15 13.02
C SER A 164 -20.35 -25.43 11.97
N LEU A 165 -19.14 -25.92 11.66
CA LEU A 165 -18.11 -25.20 10.86
C LEU A 165 -18.57 -24.62 9.50
N TRP A 166 -19.81 -24.91 9.12
CA TRP A 166 -20.45 -24.65 7.85
C TRP A 166 -21.65 -23.71 7.96
N GLN A 167 -22.02 -23.26 9.17
CA GLN A 167 -23.11 -22.30 9.38
C GLN A 167 -22.53 -20.92 9.67
N GLN A 168 -22.99 -19.93 8.92
CA GLN A 168 -22.78 -18.54 9.28
C GLN A 168 -23.90 -18.12 10.21
N ILE A 169 -23.54 -17.63 11.39
CA ILE A 169 -24.49 -17.21 12.41
C ILE A 169 -24.06 -15.84 12.87
N GLY A 170 -25.02 -14.92 13.00
CA GLY A 170 -24.78 -13.61 13.61
C GLY A 170 -24.19 -13.76 15.01
N ARG A 171 -23.41 -12.76 15.44
CA ARG A 171 -22.85 -12.79 16.79
C ARG A 171 -23.93 -12.60 17.86
N PHE A 172 -23.68 -13.20 19.00
CA PHE A 172 -24.46 -13.05 20.21
C PHE A 172 -23.86 -11.95 21.08
N HIS A 173 -24.66 -10.92 21.35
CA HIS A 173 -24.30 -9.82 22.23
C HIS A 173 -24.19 -10.29 23.69
N ILE A 174 -23.03 -10.15 24.31
CA ILE A 174 -22.81 -10.49 25.72
C ILE A 174 -23.04 -9.26 26.60
N SER A 175 -22.32 -8.18 26.30
CA SER A 175 -22.35 -6.96 27.13
C SER A 175 -21.95 -5.73 26.35
N SER A 176 -22.43 -4.57 26.82
CA SER A 176 -21.99 -3.25 26.37
C SER A 176 -21.29 -2.52 27.50
N GLN A 177 -20.23 -1.83 27.16
CA GLN A 177 -19.46 -0.96 28.04
C GLN A 177 -19.66 0.48 27.56
N VAL A 178 -20.03 1.38 28.48
CA VAL A 178 -20.32 2.77 28.17
C VAL A 178 -19.73 3.67 29.25
N LYS A 179 -19.08 4.77 28.84
CA LYS A 179 -18.54 5.80 29.72
C LYS A 179 -18.69 7.17 29.06
N GLY A 180 -19.12 8.18 29.81
CA GLY A 180 -18.97 9.57 29.37
C GLY A 180 -17.49 9.97 29.25
N ILE A 181 -17.15 10.94 28.41
CA ILE A 181 -15.74 11.37 28.26
C ILE A 181 -15.25 12.26 29.40
N HIS A 182 -16.13 12.70 30.31
CA HIS A 182 -15.75 13.49 31.48
C HIS A 182 -14.98 12.65 32.51
N GLU A 183 -14.04 13.27 33.24
CA GLU A 183 -13.17 12.57 34.20
C GLU A 183 -13.92 11.83 35.29
N SER A 184 -14.98 12.43 35.82
CA SER A 184 -15.83 11.84 36.85
C SER A 184 -16.90 10.89 36.31
N ALA A 185 -17.03 10.73 34.99
CA ALA A 185 -18.07 9.88 34.41
C ALA A 185 -17.82 8.41 34.76
N PRO A 186 -18.82 7.70 35.31
CA PRO A 186 -18.64 6.31 35.69
C PRO A 186 -18.46 5.42 34.46
N LYS A 187 -17.55 4.46 34.54
CA LYS A 187 -17.47 3.35 33.59
C LYS A 187 -18.55 2.34 33.95
N LEU A 188 -19.55 2.17 33.10
CA LEU A 188 -20.65 1.23 33.33
C LEU A 188 -20.60 0.08 32.32
N MET A 189 -20.94 -1.10 32.80
CA MET A 189 -21.07 -2.31 32.00
C MET A 189 -22.46 -2.89 32.17
N PHE A 190 -23.09 -3.21 31.04
CA PHE A 190 -24.43 -3.76 30.97
C PHE A 190 -24.39 -5.13 30.33
N PHE A 191 -25.10 -6.11 30.89
CA PHE A 191 -25.35 -7.35 30.18
C PHE A 191 -26.51 -7.20 29.20
N HIS A 192 -26.38 -7.85 28.05
CA HIS A 192 -27.53 -8.08 27.19
C HIS A 192 -28.59 -8.90 27.93
N LYS A 193 -29.88 -8.66 27.65
CA LYS A 193 -31.00 -9.35 28.32
C LYS A 193 -30.90 -10.88 28.27
N ASP A 194 -30.38 -11.41 27.16
CA ASP A 194 -30.22 -12.86 26.97
C ASP A 194 -28.94 -13.41 27.62
N ALA A 195 -28.10 -12.54 28.17
CA ALA A 195 -26.87 -12.87 28.90
C ALA A 195 -27.07 -12.81 30.43
N ASP A 196 -28.27 -12.57 30.96
CA ASP A 196 -28.54 -12.40 32.40
C ASP A 196 -28.12 -13.60 33.26
N LYS A 197 -28.02 -14.80 32.67
CA LYS A 197 -27.45 -15.94 33.40
C LYS A 197 -26.01 -15.72 33.88
N LEU A 198 -25.26 -14.79 33.28
CA LEU A 198 -23.93 -14.38 33.78
C LEU A 198 -24.04 -13.68 35.14
N ASN A 199 -25.13 -12.94 35.41
CA ASN A 199 -25.38 -12.37 36.74
C ASN A 199 -25.56 -13.45 37.80
N LEU A 200 -26.24 -14.55 37.48
CA LEU A 200 -26.36 -15.69 38.41
C LEU A 200 -24.99 -16.26 38.78
N ILE A 201 -24.11 -16.41 37.80
CA ILE A 201 -22.74 -16.92 38.01
C ILE A 201 -21.93 -15.94 38.85
N ARG A 202 -22.02 -14.65 38.55
CA ARG A 202 -21.36 -13.60 39.34
C ARG A 202 -21.76 -13.66 40.81
N GLU A 203 -23.06 -13.77 41.10
CA GLU A 203 -23.54 -13.93 42.47
C GLU A 203 -22.99 -15.20 43.13
N MET A 204 -22.96 -16.33 42.41
CA MET A 204 -22.43 -17.59 42.94
C MET A 204 -20.95 -17.50 43.33
N VAL A 205 -20.16 -16.66 42.66
CA VAL A 205 -18.75 -16.42 42.98
C VAL A 205 -18.52 -15.17 43.86
N GLY A 206 -19.58 -14.56 44.39
CA GLY A 206 -19.51 -13.44 45.33
C GLY A 206 -19.31 -12.06 44.69
N HIS A 207 -19.59 -11.89 43.40
CA HIS A 207 -19.58 -10.61 42.71
C HIS A 207 -20.98 -10.00 42.57
N PRO A 208 -21.12 -8.67 42.61
CA PRO A 208 -22.41 -8.00 42.44
C PRO A 208 -22.95 -8.19 41.02
N LYS A 209 -24.29 -8.17 40.90
CA LYS A 209 -24.98 -8.12 39.60
C LYS A 209 -24.58 -6.87 38.84
N LEU A 210 -24.44 -7.03 37.53
CA LEU A 210 -24.37 -5.92 36.59
C LEU A 210 -25.77 -5.60 36.06
N PRO A 211 -26.05 -4.34 35.71
CA PRO A 211 -27.32 -3.94 35.12
C PRO A 211 -27.57 -4.65 33.78
N ILE A 212 -28.85 -4.79 33.43
CA ILE A 212 -29.30 -5.40 32.18
C ILE A 212 -29.79 -4.30 31.25
N LEU A 213 -29.45 -4.38 29.97
CA LEU A 213 -29.97 -3.51 28.92
C LEU A 213 -31.49 -3.67 28.78
N LYS A 214 -32.23 -2.56 28.89
CA LYS A 214 -33.69 -2.51 28.81
C LYS A 214 -34.21 -1.79 27.58
N THR A 215 -33.39 -0.93 26.98
CA THR A 215 -33.82 -0.08 25.87
C THR A 215 -33.27 -0.54 24.53
N ASP A 216 -33.76 0.06 23.45
CA ASP A 216 -33.29 -0.19 22.09
C ASP A 216 -31.96 0.55 21.76
N PHE A 217 -31.41 1.30 22.70
CA PHE A 217 -30.14 2.01 22.54
C PHE A 217 -29.34 2.06 23.85
N ASP A 218 -28.16 1.44 23.87
CA ASP A 218 -27.36 1.31 25.10
C ASP A 218 -27.00 2.66 25.75
N GLY A 219 -26.86 3.72 24.96
CA GLY A 219 -26.63 5.08 25.49
C GLY A 219 -27.78 5.59 26.34
N LEU A 220 -29.02 5.15 26.09
CA LEU A 220 -30.20 5.51 26.88
C LEU A 220 -30.21 4.77 28.23
N ASP A 221 -29.83 3.48 28.24
CA ASP A 221 -29.65 2.70 29.47
C ASP A 221 -28.56 3.33 30.37
N TYR A 222 -27.49 3.86 29.77
CA TYR A 222 -26.46 4.61 30.49
C TYR A 222 -27.02 5.88 31.14
N LEU A 223 -27.81 6.68 30.41
CA LEU A 223 -28.45 7.89 30.97
C LEU A 223 -29.41 7.56 32.13
N HIS A 224 -30.18 6.47 32.03
CA HIS A 224 -31.05 6.02 33.13
C HIS A 224 -30.27 5.66 34.39
N GLN A 225 -29.10 5.02 34.27
CA GLN A 225 -28.24 4.72 35.42
C GLN A 225 -27.68 5.97 36.08
N LEU A 226 -27.53 7.05 35.32
CA LEU A 226 -27.15 8.36 35.85
C LEU A 226 -28.34 9.13 36.44
N GLY A 227 -29.55 8.57 36.43
CA GLY A 227 -30.75 9.21 36.98
C GLY A 227 -31.41 10.22 36.03
N VAL A 228 -31.03 10.24 34.75
CA VAL A 228 -31.66 11.10 33.73
C VAL A 228 -32.94 10.42 33.22
N ASP A 229 -34.07 11.14 33.24
CA ASP A 229 -35.31 10.65 32.64
C ASP A 229 -35.27 10.84 31.13
N ALA A 230 -35.21 9.74 30.38
CA ALA A 230 -35.12 9.81 28.93
C ALA A 230 -35.87 8.67 28.22
N PHE A 231 -36.52 8.96 27.10
CA PHE A 231 -37.14 7.93 26.26
C PHE A 231 -37.10 8.29 24.78
N ILE A 232 -37.21 7.28 23.92
CA ILE A 232 -37.14 7.45 22.47
C ILE A 232 -38.45 6.98 21.82
N ARG A 233 -38.92 7.71 20.81
CA ARG A 233 -40.05 7.30 19.95
C ARG A 233 -39.73 7.53 18.47
N PRO A 234 -40.21 6.67 17.55
CA PRO A 234 -40.11 6.93 16.11
C PRO A 234 -40.86 8.22 15.73
N CYS A 235 -40.38 8.93 14.71
CA CYS A 235 -41.04 10.11 14.16
C CYS A 235 -40.89 10.21 12.65
N SER A 236 -41.64 11.10 12.00
CA SER A 236 -41.42 11.37 10.58
C SER A 236 -40.18 12.23 10.35
N LYS A 237 -39.53 12.13 9.19
CA LYS A 237 -38.41 13.00 8.78
C LYS A 237 -38.72 14.50 8.91
N ASN A 238 -39.97 14.89 8.63
CA ASN A 238 -40.40 16.29 8.72
C ASN A 238 -40.58 16.76 10.16
N GLU A 239 -40.94 15.85 11.08
CA GLU A 239 -41.04 16.12 12.51
C GLU A 239 -39.63 16.26 13.11
N ALA A 240 -38.75 15.29 12.85
CA ALA A 240 -37.34 15.30 13.25
C ALA A 240 -36.61 16.59 12.82
N ARG A 241 -36.86 17.11 11.61
CA ARG A 241 -36.17 18.30 11.10
C ARG A 241 -36.61 19.62 11.73
N LYS A 242 -37.75 19.64 12.43
CA LYS A 242 -38.28 20.86 13.08
C LYS A 242 -37.76 21.03 14.51
N LEU A 243 -37.21 19.97 15.10
CA LEU A 243 -36.72 19.98 16.46
C LEU A 243 -35.21 20.25 16.51
N THR A 244 -34.79 20.81 17.63
CA THR A 244 -33.38 20.87 18.02
C THR A 244 -32.82 19.45 18.13
N LYS A 245 -31.55 19.25 17.80
CA LYS A 245 -30.97 17.90 17.74
C LYS A 245 -30.39 17.49 19.09
N CYS A 246 -30.44 16.20 19.38
CA CYS A 246 -29.63 15.54 20.39
C CYS A 246 -28.68 14.57 19.68
N ILE A 247 -27.39 14.89 19.68
CA ILE A 247 -26.34 14.19 18.94
C ILE A 247 -25.51 13.36 19.91
N PHE A 248 -25.68 12.04 19.83
CA PHE A 248 -24.77 11.11 20.50
C PHE A 248 -23.48 10.98 19.69
N THR A 249 -22.34 11.31 20.29
CA THR A 249 -21.03 11.10 19.67
C THR A 249 -20.41 9.85 20.26
N LEU A 250 -20.32 8.78 19.46
CA LEU A 250 -19.80 7.49 19.90
C LEU A 250 -18.31 7.38 19.55
N TYR A 251 -17.46 7.33 20.57
CA TYR A 251 -16.04 7.03 20.45
C TYR A 251 -15.84 5.52 20.57
N ALA A 252 -15.31 4.92 19.52
CA ALA A 252 -15.03 3.49 19.48
C ALA A 252 -13.72 3.21 18.72
N HIS A 253 -13.15 2.04 18.96
CA HIS A 253 -12.12 1.49 18.09
C HIS A 253 -12.72 0.43 17.20
N PHE A 254 -12.68 0.63 15.88
CA PHE A 254 -13.26 -0.30 14.91
C PHE A 254 -14.80 -0.41 15.06
N ALA A 255 -15.47 0.75 15.01
CA ALA A 255 -16.92 0.90 15.20
C ALA A 255 -17.82 0.02 14.31
N THR A 256 -17.28 -0.61 13.27
CA THR A 256 -18.00 -1.64 12.49
C THR A 256 -18.48 -2.78 13.38
N ALA A 257 -17.69 -3.15 14.40
CA ALA A 257 -18.12 -4.15 15.37
C ALA A 257 -19.15 -3.60 16.36
N GLU A 258 -19.10 -2.35 16.79
CA GLU A 258 -19.98 -1.92 17.89
C GLU A 258 -21.43 -1.59 17.45
N LEU A 259 -21.59 -0.92 16.32
CA LEU A 259 -22.84 -0.21 16.00
C LEU A 259 -24.09 -1.10 16.03
N ASN A 260 -24.08 -2.23 15.33
CA ASN A 260 -25.29 -3.05 15.22
C ASN A 260 -25.63 -3.84 16.50
N LEU A 261 -24.71 -3.90 17.49
CA LEU A 261 -25.02 -4.45 18.81
C LEU A 261 -25.67 -3.43 19.73
N MET A 262 -25.31 -2.15 19.55
CA MET A 262 -25.78 -1.04 20.37
C MET A 262 -27.18 -0.54 20.02
N PHE A 263 -27.58 -0.65 18.75
CA PHE A 263 -28.88 -0.17 18.26
C PHE A 263 -29.79 -1.34 17.92
N ARG A 264 -30.97 -1.39 18.54
CA ARG A 264 -31.97 -2.46 18.40
C ARG A 264 -33.32 -1.90 17.98
N GLY A 265 -34.29 -2.78 17.75
CA GLY A 265 -35.66 -2.39 17.38
C GLY A 265 -35.71 -1.49 16.15
N SER A 266 -36.53 -0.43 16.20
CA SER A 266 -36.67 0.53 15.09
C SER A 266 -35.41 1.35 14.81
N LEU A 267 -34.54 1.55 15.82
CA LEU A 267 -33.26 2.23 15.64
C LEU A 267 -32.27 1.35 14.87
N GLY A 268 -32.19 0.06 15.20
CA GLY A 268 -31.32 -0.91 14.52
C GLY A 268 -31.65 -1.03 13.03
N GLU A 269 -32.95 -1.07 12.68
CA GLU A 269 -33.38 -1.06 11.27
C GLU A 269 -32.95 0.24 10.55
N ARG A 270 -33.08 1.39 11.21
CA ARG A 270 -32.61 2.66 10.65
C ARG A 270 -31.10 2.69 10.43
N ILE A 271 -30.30 2.16 11.35
CA ILE A 271 -28.85 2.04 11.18
C ILE A 271 -28.52 1.20 9.94
N LYS A 272 -29.19 0.06 9.77
CA LYS A 272 -29.02 -0.80 8.58
C LYS A 272 -29.43 -0.08 7.29
N GLU A 273 -30.53 0.67 7.28
CA GLU A 273 -30.90 1.51 6.14
C GLU A 273 -29.81 2.53 5.78
N LEU A 274 -29.26 3.22 6.78
CA LEU A 274 -28.18 4.20 6.59
C LEU A 274 -26.88 3.55 6.10
N GLN A 275 -26.58 2.32 6.52
CA GLN A 275 -25.44 1.52 6.05
C GLN A 275 -25.62 1.02 4.61
N ARG A 276 -26.87 0.80 4.17
CA ARG A 276 -27.21 0.41 2.78
C ARG A 276 -27.23 1.61 1.81
N ALA A 277 -27.38 2.83 2.32
CA ALA A 277 -27.56 4.03 1.51
C ALA A 277 -26.32 4.38 0.66
N GLU A 278 -26.55 4.68 -0.63
CA GLU A 278 -25.49 5.13 -1.55
C GLU A 278 -25.38 6.64 -1.65
N VAL A 279 -26.53 7.34 -1.54
CA VAL A 279 -26.66 8.79 -1.68
C VAL A 279 -27.45 9.36 -0.51
N GLY A 280 -27.28 10.65 -0.24
CA GLY A 280 -27.93 11.30 0.89
C GLY A 280 -27.29 10.95 2.24
N GLU A 281 -28.13 10.93 3.28
CA GLU A 281 -27.73 10.56 4.64
C GLU A 281 -27.31 9.09 4.69
N ARG A 282 -26.09 8.81 5.15
CA ARG A 282 -25.53 7.45 5.14
C ARG A 282 -24.46 7.25 6.21
N ILE A 283 -24.24 5.98 6.55
CA ILE A 283 -23.09 5.51 7.34
C ILE A 283 -22.21 4.72 6.39
N GLU A 284 -20.96 5.17 6.22
CA GLU A 284 -20.01 4.48 5.34
C GLU A 284 -18.74 4.10 6.09
N CYS A 285 -18.11 3.00 5.67
CA CYS A 285 -16.80 2.60 6.13
C CYS A 285 -15.81 2.70 4.97
N GLN A 286 -14.99 3.75 4.97
CA GLN A 286 -13.79 3.82 4.14
C GLN A 286 -12.61 3.29 4.97
N ARG A 287 -11.67 4.17 5.35
CA ARG A 287 -10.61 3.84 6.32
C ARG A 287 -11.12 3.73 7.76
N ARG A 288 -12.25 4.37 8.05
CA ARG A 288 -12.97 4.35 9.32
C ARG A 288 -14.46 4.41 9.05
N VAL A 289 -15.28 4.04 10.02
CA VAL A 289 -16.71 4.33 9.98
C VAL A 289 -16.94 5.82 10.23
N ARG A 290 -17.80 6.45 9.43
CA ARG A 290 -18.23 7.84 9.59
C ARG A 290 -19.68 8.04 9.18
N CYS A 291 -20.28 9.10 9.72
CA CYS A 291 -21.62 9.54 9.37
C CYS A 291 -21.52 10.64 8.30
N ILE A 292 -22.45 10.64 7.35
CA ILE A 292 -22.48 11.69 6.33
C ILE A 292 -23.92 12.14 6.12
N THR A 293 -24.17 13.43 6.36
CA THR A 293 -25.37 14.15 5.91
C THR A 293 -24.96 15.22 4.88
N PRO A 294 -25.31 15.05 3.60
CA PRO A 294 -25.07 16.06 2.57
C PRO A 294 -25.91 17.32 2.81
N THR A 295 -25.32 18.48 2.60
CA THR A 295 -25.97 19.81 2.68
C THR A 295 -25.57 20.67 1.49
N ARG A 296 -26.28 21.79 1.29
CA ARG A 296 -25.90 22.80 0.28
C ARG A 296 -24.50 23.39 0.50
N ARG A 297 -23.95 23.31 1.72
CA ARG A 297 -22.65 23.88 2.11
C ARG A 297 -21.55 22.81 2.24
N GLY A 298 -21.82 21.55 1.91
CA GLY A 298 -20.88 20.43 2.07
C GLY A 298 -21.48 19.29 2.89
N GLU A 299 -20.63 18.48 3.51
CA GLU A 299 -21.04 17.31 4.32
C GLU A 299 -20.97 17.61 5.82
N MET A 300 -21.96 17.12 6.59
CA MET A 300 -21.94 17.10 8.05
C MET A 300 -21.63 15.69 8.57
N ASP A 301 -20.82 15.58 9.63
CA ASP A 301 -20.38 14.31 10.24
C ASP A 301 -21.36 13.83 11.32
N TYR A 302 -22.63 13.73 10.98
CA TYR A 302 -23.68 13.08 11.77
C TYR A 302 -24.78 12.59 10.84
N VAL A 303 -25.69 11.73 11.32
CA VAL A 303 -26.92 11.31 10.62
C VAL A 303 -28.13 11.36 11.55
N LEU A 304 -29.30 11.67 11.01
CA LEU A 304 -30.57 11.62 11.74
C LEU A 304 -31.09 10.18 11.79
N LEU A 305 -31.60 9.78 12.96
CA LEU A 305 -32.17 8.45 13.15
C LEU A 305 -33.68 8.40 12.90
N ASP A 306 -34.33 9.51 12.53
CA ASP A 306 -35.80 9.58 12.38
C ASP A 306 -36.57 9.17 13.66
N HIS A 307 -36.01 9.54 14.81
CA HIS A 307 -36.59 9.35 16.13
C HIS A 307 -36.52 10.65 16.94
N ILE A 308 -37.43 10.79 17.89
CA ILE A 308 -37.40 11.84 18.91
C ILE A 308 -36.92 11.23 20.21
N ILE A 309 -35.97 11.89 20.85
CA ILE A 309 -35.56 11.61 22.22
C ILE A 309 -36.11 12.70 23.13
N CYS A 310 -36.83 12.29 24.17
CA CYS A 310 -37.25 13.17 25.25
C CYS A 310 -36.24 13.04 26.39
N ILE A 311 -35.68 14.13 26.89
CA ILE A 311 -34.77 14.17 28.03
C ILE A 311 -35.30 15.17 29.04
N ASN A 312 -35.60 14.73 30.26
CA ASN A 312 -36.18 15.54 31.34
C ASN A 312 -37.42 16.35 30.91
N GLY A 313 -38.22 15.80 29.99
CA GLY A 313 -39.45 16.42 29.46
C GLY A 313 -39.28 17.25 28.18
N GLU A 314 -38.05 17.50 27.72
CA GLU A 314 -37.76 18.26 26.50
C GLU A 314 -37.53 17.34 25.30
N GLU A 315 -38.16 17.65 24.15
CA GLU A 315 -38.07 16.83 22.92
C GLU A 315 -36.98 17.31 21.96
N TYR A 316 -36.15 16.36 21.51
CA TYR A 316 -35.09 16.57 20.54
C TYR A 316 -35.15 15.56 19.39
N SER A 317 -34.65 15.95 18.23
CA SER A 317 -34.39 15.05 17.11
C SER A 317 -33.13 14.22 17.38
N LEU A 318 -33.26 12.89 17.39
CA LEU A 318 -32.13 12.00 17.67
C LEU A 318 -31.19 11.88 16.47
N ALA A 319 -29.92 12.12 16.73
CA ALA A 319 -28.84 12.04 15.75
C ALA A 319 -27.62 11.32 16.35
N ILE A 320 -26.78 10.77 15.47
CA ILE A 320 -25.53 10.12 15.87
C ILE A 320 -24.35 10.62 15.06
N LYS A 321 -23.19 10.69 15.72
CA LYS A 321 -21.86 10.93 15.15
C LYS A 321 -20.93 9.80 15.60
N ILE A 322 -20.06 9.34 14.70
CA ILE A 322 -19.14 8.23 14.98
C ILE A 322 -17.69 8.72 14.90
N VAL A 323 -16.98 8.57 16.01
CA VAL A 323 -15.53 8.78 16.12
C VAL A 323 -14.84 7.42 16.20
N ASP A 324 -14.47 6.92 15.03
CA ASP A 324 -13.79 5.63 14.90
C ASP A 324 -12.26 5.83 14.80
N THR A 325 -11.53 5.34 15.80
CA THR A 325 -10.06 5.46 15.88
C THR A 325 -9.32 4.49 14.97
N ALA A 326 -10.01 3.59 14.26
CA ALA A 326 -9.37 2.67 13.31
C ALA A 326 -8.61 3.38 12.18
N GLY A 327 -8.91 4.64 11.89
CA GLY A 327 -8.18 5.46 10.93
C GLY A 327 -7.00 6.26 11.52
N LEU A 328 -6.93 6.38 12.86
CA LEU A 328 -6.11 7.39 13.55
C LEU A 328 -4.62 7.25 13.19
N HIS A 329 -4.08 6.03 13.23
CA HIS A 329 -2.70 5.68 12.84
C HIS A 329 -2.64 4.71 11.64
N GLY A 330 -3.68 4.71 10.78
CA GLY A 330 -3.82 3.74 9.70
C GLY A 330 -4.26 2.35 10.21
N VAL A 331 -3.86 1.26 9.56
CA VAL A 331 -4.26 -0.12 9.93
C VAL A 331 -3.51 -0.60 11.18
N ALA A 332 -3.76 0.04 12.32
CA ALA A 332 -3.19 -0.25 13.62
C ALA A 332 -4.25 -0.84 14.55
N SER A 333 -3.91 -1.91 15.28
CA SER A 333 -4.77 -2.45 16.34
C SER A 333 -4.85 -1.48 17.52
N TYR A 334 -5.90 -1.57 18.35
CA TYR A 334 -6.05 -0.80 19.58
C TYR A 334 -4.78 -0.75 20.44
N ALA A 335 -4.16 -1.90 20.72
CA ALA A 335 -2.92 -1.98 21.50
C ALA A 335 -1.72 -1.28 20.82
N ALA A 336 -1.69 -1.26 19.48
CA ALA A 336 -0.64 -0.59 18.74
C ALA A 336 -0.82 0.93 18.78
N ILE A 337 -2.06 1.43 18.73
CA ILE A 337 -2.38 2.84 18.93
C ILE A 337 -2.00 3.26 20.34
N ALA A 338 -2.47 2.54 21.36
CA ALA A 338 -2.15 2.81 22.77
C ALA A 338 -0.63 2.91 22.98
N LYS A 339 0.12 1.92 22.50
CA LYS A 339 1.59 1.94 22.55
C LYS A 339 2.20 3.14 21.80
N ALA A 340 1.67 3.49 20.64
CA ALA A 340 2.17 4.62 19.86
C ALA A 340 1.90 5.96 20.54
N VAL A 341 0.82 6.07 21.32
CA VAL A 341 0.48 7.28 22.08
C VAL A 341 0.98 7.25 23.53
N GLY A 342 1.68 6.19 23.94
CA GLY A 342 2.21 6.04 25.29
C GLY A 342 1.16 5.69 26.35
N TRP A 343 -0.02 5.22 25.94
CA TRP A 343 -1.09 4.79 26.84
C TRP A 343 -0.89 3.33 27.27
N VAL A 344 -1.02 3.07 28.57
CA VAL A 344 -0.86 1.74 29.17
C VAL A 344 -2.22 1.07 29.27
N LEU A 345 -2.32 -0.17 28.79
CA LEU A 345 -3.53 -0.97 28.84
C LEU A 345 -3.40 -2.03 29.93
N GLU A 346 -3.92 -1.73 31.12
CA GLU A 346 -3.67 -2.51 32.33
C GLU A 346 -4.23 -3.95 32.29
N HIS A 347 -5.31 -4.19 31.53
CA HIS A 347 -6.06 -5.44 31.57
C HIS A 347 -6.13 -6.20 30.24
N LYS A 348 -5.50 -5.69 29.18
CA LYS A 348 -5.68 -6.23 27.81
C LYS A 348 -4.97 -7.57 27.54
N ASP A 349 -3.96 -7.88 28.37
CA ASP A 349 -3.18 -9.12 28.30
C ASP A 349 -3.73 -10.23 29.22
N ASN A 350 -4.86 -10.00 29.89
CA ASN A 350 -5.48 -10.98 30.81
C ASN A 350 -6.00 -12.25 30.12
N PHE A 351 -6.22 -12.19 28.80
CA PHE A 351 -6.80 -13.27 27.99
C PHE A 351 -5.90 -13.68 26.82
N SER A 352 -5.77 -14.99 26.65
CA SER A 352 -5.22 -15.64 25.46
C SER A 352 -6.12 -15.46 24.24
N THR A 353 -5.59 -15.75 23.04
CA THR A 353 -6.38 -15.71 21.80
C THR A 353 -7.61 -16.61 21.85
N GLN A 354 -7.49 -17.80 22.44
CA GLN A 354 -8.60 -18.76 22.53
C GLN A 354 -9.69 -18.25 23.47
N GLU A 355 -9.33 -17.63 24.59
CA GLU A 355 -10.29 -17.01 25.50
C GLU A 355 -11.03 -15.85 24.81
N LYS A 356 -10.32 -15.05 23.99
CA LYS A 356 -10.92 -13.98 23.17
C LYS A 356 -11.88 -14.50 22.10
N GLU A 357 -11.63 -15.68 21.54
CA GLU A 357 -12.53 -16.33 20.58
C GLU A 357 -13.77 -16.94 21.27
N ASP A 358 -13.66 -17.34 22.54
CA ASP A 358 -14.74 -17.95 23.33
C ASP A 358 -15.12 -17.07 24.53
N MET A 359 -15.52 -15.82 24.23
CA MET A 359 -15.70 -14.81 25.26
C MET A 359 -16.85 -15.10 26.23
N TRP A 360 -17.80 -15.93 25.81
CA TRP A 360 -18.89 -16.39 26.67
C TRP A 360 -18.42 -17.34 27.77
N ASP A 361 -17.69 -18.39 27.41
CA ASP A 361 -17.16 -19.33 28.38
C ASP A 361 -16.14 -18.63 29.29
N THR A 362 -15.36 -17.70 28.74
CA THR A 362 -14.44 -16.85 29.51
C THR A 362 -15.18 -15.98 30.53
N ALA A 363 -16.27 -15.32 30.14
CA ALA A 363 -17.09 -14.52 31.05
C ALA A 363 -17.74 -15.38 32.17
N MET A 364 -18.07 -16.65 31.90
CA MET A 364 -18.58 -17.57 32.90
C MET A 364 -17.48 -18.04 33.88
N GLN A 365 -16.29 -18.35 33.38
CA GLN A 365 -15.20 -18.93 34.18
C GLN A 365 -14.44 -17.88 34.99
N ARG A 366 -14.25 -16.69 34.43
CA ARG A 366 -13.44 -15.60 34.99
C ARG A 366 -14.21 -14.27 34.97
N PRO A 367 -15.38 -14.19 35.62
CA PRO A 367 -16.30 -13.05 35.47
C PRO A 367 -15.70 -11.70 35.86
N LYS A 368 -14.79 -11.65 36.86
CA LYS A 368 -14.13 -10.40 37.25
C LYS A 368 -13.02 -9.98 36.29
N ASP A 369 -12.23 -10.93 35.78
CA ASP A 369 -11.22 -10.63 34.76
C ASP A 369 -11.90 -10.16 33.47
N PHE A 370 -13.06 -10.74 33.13
CA PHE A 370 -13.88 -10.32 31.99
C PHE A 370 -14.38 -8.90 32.14
N GLU A 371 -14.95 -8.57 33.31
CA GLU A 371 -15.38 -7.20 33.61
C GLU A 371 -14.21 -6.21 33.51
N ASN A 372 -13.06 -6.53 34.10
CA ASN A 372 -11.87 -5.68 34.05
C ASN A 372 -11.31 -5.53 32.63
N TYR A 373 -11.33 -6.60 31.83
CA TYR A 373 -10.91 -6.58 30.43
C TYR A 373 -11.82 -5.67 29.61
N ALA A 374 -13.14 -5.88 29.67
CA ALA A 374 -14.10 -5.15 28.86
C ALA A 374 -14.16 -3.66 29.24
N LEU A 375 -14.14 -3.33 30.55
CA LEU A 375 -14.06 -1.94 31.02
C LEU A 375 -12.72 -1.26 30.69
N GLY A 376 -11.67 -2.05 30.45
CA GLY A 376 -10.35 -1.59 30.04
C GLY A 376 -10.29 -1.08 28.61
N ASP A 377 -11.22 -1.47 27.74
CA ASP A 377 -11.26 -1.03 26.34
C ASP A 377 -12.01 0.31 26.16
N LEU A 378 -12.55 0.90 27.24
CA LEU A 378 -13.18 2.23 27.27
C LEU A 378 -12.20 3.42 27.33
N ASP A 379 -10.90 3.22 27.13
CA ASP A 379 -9.89 4.29 27.14
C ASP A 379 -9.66 4.93 25.75
N VAL A 380 -10.61 4.77 24.82
CA VAL A 380 -10.49 5.27 23.44
C VAL A 380 -10.30 6.79 23.41
N TYR A 381 -11.04 7.53 24.24
CA TYR A 381 -10.99 8.99 24.25
C TYR A 381 -9.66 9.51 24.82
N GLU A 382 -9.17 8.88 25.88
CA GLU A 382 -7.88 9.15 26.48
C GLU A 382 -6.74 8.96 25.45
N MET A 383 -6.82 7.94 24.60
CA MET A 383 -5.86 7.78 23.50
C MET A 383 -5.96 8.86 22.43
N VAL A 384 -7.17 9.34 22.15
CA VAL A 384 -7.41 10.44 21.19
C VAL A 384 -6.80 11.74 21.70
N GLU A 385 -6.96 12.05 22.99
CA GLU A 385 -6.31 13.19 23.64
C GLU A 385 -4.79 13.01 23.72
N ALA A 386 -4.29 11.84 24.14
CA ALA A 386 -2.87 11.55 24.18
C ALA A 386 -2.22 11.72 22.79
N ASN A 387 -2.91 11.29 21.73
CA ASN A 387 -2.48 11.53 20.35
C ASN A 387 -2.42 13.03 20.02
N ALA A 388 -3.41 13.82 20.43
CA ALA A 388 -3.41 15.27 20.22
C ALA A 388 -2.23 15.95 20.95
N SER A 389 -1.98 15.59 22.21
CA SER A 389 -0.85 16.08 22.99
C SER A 389 0.49 15.71 22.35
N GLN A 390 0.64 14.47 21.86
CA GLN A 390 1.85 14.06 21.15
C GLN A 390 2.07 14.83 19.85
N PHE A 391 1.01 15.08 19.07
CA PHE A 391 1.15 15.89 17.88
C PHE A 391 1.51 17.34 18.21
N LEU A 392 0.99 17.91 19.29
CA LEU A 392 1.45 19.22 19.76
C LEU A 392 2.96 19.21 20.07
N GLU A 393 3.45 18.17 20.74
CA GLU A 393 4.89 17.98 20.97
C GLU A 393 5.68 17.80 19.66
N VAL A 394 5.15 17.06 18.69
CA VAL A 394 5.75 16.93 17.35
C VAL A 394 5.87 18.29 16.68
N TYR A 395 4.79 19.10 16.67
CA TYR A 395 4.82 20.46 16.11
C TYR A 395 5.86 21.32 16.84
N ASP A 396 5.93 21.25 18.17
CA ASP A 396 6.90 22.01 18.97
C ASP A 396 8.35 21.63 18.64
N ARG A 397 8.66 20.32 18.60
CA ARG A 397 9.99 19.80 18.27
C ARG A 397 10.42 20.10 16.83
N LEU A 398 9.46 20.36 15.93
CA LEU A 398 9.70 20.80 14.56
C LEU A 398 9.69 22.34 14.42
N GLY A 399 9.50 23.07 15.52
CA GLY A 399 9.42 24.53 15.54
C GLY A 399 8.18 25.09 14.83
N LEU A 400 7.09 24.32 14.76
CA LEU A 400 5.83 24.64 14.08
C LEU A 400 4.69 24.95 15.05
N LYS A 401 4.96 25.13 16.35
CA LYS A 401 3.95 25.31 17.39
C LYS A 401 2.89 26.37 17.04
N ASP A 402 3.30 27.50 16.49
CA ASP A 402 2.39 28.61 16.12
C ASP A 402 1.45 28.26 14.94
N TYR A 403 1.77 27.21 14.19
CA TYR A 403 0.97 26.71 13.06
C TYR A 403 0.20 25.44 13.43
N TYR A 404 0.16 25.07 14.72
CA TYR A 404 -0.47 23.85 15.19
C TYR A 404 -1.91 23.71 14.68
N GLN A 405 -2.25 22.51 14.26
CA GLN A 405 -3.60 22.12 13.91
C GLN A 405 -3.95 20.89 14.72
N ILE A 406 -5.15 20.89 15.32
CA ILE A 406 -5.67 19.71 16.00
C ILE A 406 -5.67 18.54 15.01
N PRO A 407 -5.12 17.36 15.37
CA PRO A 407 -5.07 16.21 14.51
C PRO A 407 -6.43 15.80 13.94
N LYS A 408 -6.41 15.15 12.78
CA LYS A 408 -7.60 14.54 12.18
C LYS A 408 -7.74 13.09 12.66
N LEU A 409 -8.93 12.53 12.49
CA LEU A 409 -9.20 11.09 12.72
C LEU A 409 -8.58 10.17 11.64
N THR A 410 -7.69 10.70 10.82
CA THR A 410 -6.86 9.93 9.88
C THR A 410 -5.44 10.48 9.88
N ILE A 411 -4.45 9.60 9.95
CA ILE A 411 -3.03 10.01 9.95
C ILE A 411 -2.66 10.85 8.73
N GLY A 412 -3.18 10.52 7.55
CA GLY A 412 -2.93 11.28 6.31
C GLY A 412 -3.46 12.71 6.38
N GLY A 413 -4.66 12.91 6.95
CA GLY A 413 -5.19 14.25 7.15
C GLY A 413 -4.33 15.09 8.12
N THR A 414 -3.82 14.46 9.18
CA THR A 414 -2.93 15.11 10.16
C THR A 414 -1.57 15.48 9.55
N VAL A 415 -0.94 14.55 8.85
CA VAL A 415 0.40 14.77 8.24
C VAL A 415 0.34 15.76 7.07
N LYS A 416 -0.75 15.75 6.29
CA LYS A 416 -1.03 16.78 5.28
C LYS A 416 -1.10 18.19 5.88
N ASP A 417 -1.70 18.35 7.05
CA ASP A 417 -1.76 19.64 7.75
C ASP A 417 -0.40 20.03 8.36
N LEU A 418 0.39 19.06 8.85
CA LEU A 418 1.78 19.28 9.30
C LEU A 418 2.69 19.76 8.16
N PHE A 419 2.58 19.14 6.98
CA PHE A 419 3.32 19.58 5.78
C PHE A 419 2.90 20.98 5.33
N SER A 420 1.59 21.26 5.38
CA SER A 420 1.05 22.57 5.03
C SER A 420 1.57 23.66 5.99
N ALA A 421 1.68 23.34 7.28
CA ALA A 421 2.25 24.23 8.30
C ALA A 421 3.74 24.51 8.05
N ALA A 422 4.54 23.47 7.77
CA ALA A 422 5.96 23.62 7.43
C ALA A 422 6.14 24.50 6.18
N THR A 423 5.30 24.28 5.16
CA THR A 423 5.34 25.05 3.91
C THR A 423 4.92 26.50 4.12
N ALA A 424 3.84 26.76 4.87
CA ALA A 424 3.39 28.11 5.19
C ALA A 424 4.45 28.91 5.94
N LYS A 425 5.08 28.31 6.96
CA LYS A 425 6.20 28.92 7.69
C LYS A 425 7.38 29.23 6.76
N TYR A 426 7.78 28.29 5.90
CA TYR A 426 8.86 28.48 4.94
C TYR A 426 8.57 29.64 3.96
N LEU A 427 7.32 29.80 3.54
CA LEU A 427 6.86 30.85 2.63
C LEU A 427 6.60 32.19 3.33
N GLY A 428 6.81 32.28 4.65
CA GLY A 428 6.59 33.52 5.42
C GLY A 428 5.13 33.93 5.55
N ILE A 429 4.19 32.97 5.44
CA ILE A 429 2.77 33.19 5.76
C ILE A 429 2.64 33.22 7.28
N GLU A 430 2.09 34.29 7.82
CA GLU A 430 1.98 34.51 9.27
C GLU A 430 0.97 33.55 9.91
N SER A 431 1.23 33.13 11.15
CA SER A 431 0.41 32.16 11.87
C SER A 431 -0.98 32.68 12.30
N ASN A 432 -1.13 34.01 12.41
CA ASN A 432 -2.35 34.81 12.67
C ASN A 432 -3.59 34.00 13.11
N ASP A 433 -3.59 33.54 14.37
CA ASP A 433 -4.68 32.82 15.05
C ASP A 433 -5.39 31.74 14.19
N GLY A 434 -4.60 30.97 13.44
CA GLY A 434 -5.11 29.86 12.63
C GLY A 434 -5.67 30.26 11.26
N GLN A 435 -5.66 31.54 10.89
CA GLN A 435 -6.05 32.01 9.56
C GLN A 435 -5.03 31.67 8.47
N TRP A 436 -3.78 31.36 8.85
CA TRP A 436 -2.70 30.99 7.95
C TRP A 436 -3.10 29.93 6.92
N LYS A 437 -3.99 29.00 7.30
CA LYS A 437 -4.44 27.92 6.41
C LYS A 437 -5.30 28.43 5.27
N LYS A 438 -6.16 29.41 5.55
CA LYS A 438 -6.99 30.07 4.54
C LYS A 438 -6.10 30.86 3.58
N GLU A 439 -5.15 31.62 4.12
CA GLU A 439 -4.19 32.37 3.32
C GLU A 439 -3.32 31.44 2.47
N PHE A 440 -2.77 30.37 3.04
CA PHE A 440 -2.00 29.35 2.33
C PHE A 440 -2.81 28.73 1.18
N ASN A 441 -4.08 28.41 1.41
CA ASN A 441 -4.93 27.88 0.35
C ASN A 441 -5.12 28.91 -0.79
N GLN A 442 -5.37 30.17 -0.45
CA GLN A 442 -5.63 31.24 -1.42
C GLN A 442 -4.39 31.66 -2.21
N ARG A 443 -3.23 31.74 -1.55
CA ARG A 443 -1.97 32.22 -2.14
C ARG A 443 -1.14 31.12 -2.79
N VAL A 444 -1.29 29.86 -2.34
CA VAL A 444 -0.40 28.76 -2.77
C VAL A 444 -1.18 27.61 -3.39
N VAL A 445 -2.17 27.05 -2.68
CA VAL A 445 -2.82 25.81 -3.13
C VAL A 445 -3.63 26.02 -4.41
N GLU A 446 -4.59 26.94 -4.39
CA GLU A 446 -5.45 27.18 -5.55
C GLU A 446 -4.66 27.70 -6.77
N PRO A 447 -3.72 28.66 -6.66
CA PRO A 447 -3.06 29.20 -7.84
C PRO A 447 -1.94 28.31 -8.41
N PHE A 448 -1.28 27.50 -7.58
CA PHE A 448 0.01 26.89 -7.94
C PHE A 448 0.14 25.39 -7.68
N LEU A 449 -0.78 24.74 -6.94
CA LEU A 449 -0.69 23.31 -6.64
C LEU A 449 -1.86 22.49 -7.20
N LYS A 450 -3.05 23.10 -7.32
CA LYS A 450 -4.27 22.39 -7.68
C LYS A 450 -4.22 21.71 -9.04
N ASP A 451 -3.81 22.46 -10.07
CA ASP A 451 -3.84 22.03 -11.49
C ASP A 451 -2.96 20.81 -11.78
N VAL A 452 -1.99 20.53 -10.90
CA VAL A 452 -1.04 19.41 -11.03
C VAL A 452 -1.33 18.28 -10.04
N SER A 453 -2.33 18.44 -9.19
CA SER A 453 -2.67 17.45 -8.19
C SER A 453 -3.26 16.20 -8.84
N ALA A 454 -3.06 15.03 -8.21
CA ALA A 454 -3.65 13.79 -8.70
C ALA A 454 -5.19 13.86 -8.75
N ALA A 455 -5.79 14.62 -7.81
CA ALA A 455 -7.23 14.86 -7.74
C ALA A 455 -7.75 15.62 -8.96
N GLU A 456 -7.06 16.68 -9.39
CA GLU A 456 -7.49 17.50 -10.53
C GLU A 456 -7.19 16.81 -11.86
N LEU A 457 -5.97 16.28 -12.03
CA LEU A 457 -5.51 15.68 -13.29
C LEU A 457 -6.45 14.56 -13.77
N ARG A 458 -6.94 13.72 -12.86
CA ARG A 458 -7.78 12.56 -13.20
C ARG A 458 -9.19 12.93 -13.69
N GLU A 459 -9.66 14.15 -13.43
CA GLU A 459 -10.98 14.59 -13.89
C GLU A 459 -11.03 14.81 -15.40
N TYR A 460 -9.87 14.99 -16.05
CA TYR A 460 -9.75 15.17 -17.50
C TYR A 460 -9.82 13.86 -18.28
N SER A 461 -10.90 13.07 -18.13
CA SER A 461 -11.03 11.72 -18.70
C SER A 461 -11.06 11.66 -20.24
N LYS A 462 -11.02 12.79 -20.94
CA LYS A 462 -10.95 12.92 -22.40
C LYS A 462 -9.58 13.43 -22.88
N ASP A 463 -8.63 13.61 -21.98
CA ASP A 463 -7.34 14.22 -22.27
C ASP A 463 -6.19 13.35 -21.73
N THR A 464 -5.07 13.28 -22.45
CA THR A 464 -3.92 12.45 -22.05
C THR A 464 -3.26 12.93 -20.75
N LYS A 465 -3.44 14.19 -20.33
CA LYS A 465 -2.97 14.66 -19.01
C LYS A 465 -3.56 13.89 -17.84
N ALA A 466 -4.72 13.25 -17.98
CA ALA A 466 -5.24 12.39 -16.92
C ALA A 466 -4.29 11.23 -16.58
N LEU A 467 -3.48 10.78 -17.54
CA LEU A 467 -2.48 9.72 -17.33
C LEU A 467 -1.35 10.17 -16.38
N LEU A 468 -1.10 11.48 -16.24
CA LEU A 468 -0.11 12.06 -15.33
C LEU A 468 -0.52 11.94 -13.86
N ALA A 469 -1.81 11.71 -13.57
CA ALA A 469 -2.30 11.50 -12.21
C ALA A 469 -1.76 10.18 -11.60
N LYS A 470 -1.38 9.21 -12.44
CA LYS A 470 -0.89 7.91 -11.98
C LYS A 470 0.51 8.05 -11.40
N VAL A 471 0.69 7.59 -10.16
CA VAL A 471 2.00 7.32 -9.57
C VAL A 471 2.28 5.82 -9.57
N GLU A 472 3.44 5.42 -10.07
CA GLU A 472 3.91 4.04 -10.03
C GLU A 472 4.60 3.72 -8.71
N GLY A 473 4.36 2.52 -8.16
CA GLY A 473 4.97 2.05 -6.93
C GLY A 473 6.42 1.60 -7.10
N GLY A 474 6.95 0.86 -6.13
CA GLY A 474 8.27 0.25 -6.23
C GLY A 474 8.34 -0.86 -7.29
N ARG A 475 9.54 -1.38 -7.54
CA ARG A 475 9.75 -2.45 -8.51
C ARG A 475 9.35 -3.80 -7.91
N CYS A 476 8.51 -4.58 -8.58
CA CYS A 476 8.12 -5.91 -8.13
C CYS A 476 8.26 -6.90 -9.28
N ARG A 477 9.22 -7.82 -9.19
CA ARG A 477 9.52 -8.75 -10.29
C ARG A 477 10.22 -10.02 -9.81
N ASN A 478 9.85 -11.14 -10.41
CA ASN A 478 10.63 -12.36 -10.35
C ASN A 478 11.62 -12.43 -11.53
N ASN A 479 12.89 -12.47 -11.20
CA ASN A 479 14.00 -12.33 -12.15
C ASN A 479 14.52 -13.70 -12.59
N GLN A 480 14.18 -14.75 -11.84
CA GLN A 480 14.60 -16.12 -12.06
C GLN A 480 13.37 -17.04 -11.93
N PRO A 481 12.37 -16.92 -12.84
CA PRO A 481 11.10 -17.63 -12.73
C PRO A 481 11.21 -19.16 -12.75
N THR A 482 12.34 -19.71 -13.21
CA THR A 482 12.61 -21.16 -13.19
C THR A 482 13.32 -21.61 -11.91
N VAL A 483 13.86 -20.68 -11.11
CA VAL A 483 14.50 -20.97 -9.82
C VAL A 483 13.43 -20.89 -8.73
N VAL A 484 12.64 -21.95 -8.59
CA VAL A 484 11.58 -22.02 -7.58
C VAL A 484 12.12 -22.31 -6.16
N TYR A 485 13.39 -22.69 -6.04
CA TYR A 485 14.11 -22.84 -4.79
C TYR A 485 15.61 -22.55 -4.94
N GLY A 486 16.22 -22.00 -3.89
CA GLY A 486 17.65 -21.71 -3.80
C GLY A 486 18.48 -22.89 -3.29
N LEU A 487 17.92 -23.67 -2.37
CA LEU A 487 18.50 -24.91 -1.85
C LEU A 487 17.42 -25.86 -1.33
N ARG A 488 17.54 -27.14 -1.69
CA ARG A 488 16.65 -28.19 -1.20
C ARG A 488 17.20 -28.82 0.07
N LYS A 489 16.31 -29.19 0.99
CA LYS A 489 16.63 -30.03 2.15
C LYS A 489 16.78 -31.49 1.70
N VAL A 490 17.98 -32.06 1.81
CA VAL A 490 18.25 -33.47 1.48
C VAL A 490 18.59 -34.21 2.76
N ASN A 491 17.82 -35.26 3.09
CA ASN A 491 18.01 -36.06 4.31
C ASN A 491 18.11 -35.24 5.61
N GLY A 492 17.42 -34.10 5.69
CA GLY A 492 17.40 -33.25 6.87
C GLY A 492 18.37 -32.06 6.83
N ASN A 493 19.33 -32.03 5.90
CA ASN A 493 20.39 -31.02 5.87
C ASN A 493 20.33 -30.14 4.61
N PHE A 494 20.78 -28.88 4.75
CA PHE A 494 20.98 -27.94 3.64
C PHE A 494 22.48 -27.86 3.29
N ASP A 495 22.81 -27.80 2.00
CA ASP A 495 24.20 -27.62 1.54
C ASP A 495 24.65 -26.15 1.64
N SER A 496 25.90 -25.82 1.31
CA SER A 496 26.46 -24.46 1.52
C SER A 496 25.97 -23.42 0.49
N TYR A 497 24.80 -22.83 0.72
CA TYR A 497 24.36 -21.63 0.00
C TYR A 497 23.76 -20.60 0.95
N LEU A 498 23.99 -19.32 0.63
CA LEU A 498 23.83 -18.23 1.57
C LEU A 498 23.13 -17.06 0.87
N LEU A 499 21.83 -16.94 1.15
CA LEU A 499 20.99 -15.85 0.69
C LEU A 499 21.10 -14.66 1.61
N CYS A 500 21.27 -13.48 1.03
CA CYS A 500 21.19 -12.19 1.70
C CYS A 500 19.89 -11.50 1.30
N ASP A 501 19.09 -11.13 2.29
CA ASP A 501 17.88 -10.30 2.12
C ASP A 501 18.26 -8.84 2.36
N ILE A 502 18.61 -8.14 1.28
CA ILE A 502 19.12 -6.76 1.32
C ILE A 502 18.04 -5.76 0.94
N ASP A 503 17.87 -4.72 1.75
CA ASP A 503 16.92 -3.62 1.52
C ASP A 503 17.65 -2.29 1.35
N ILE A 504 17.00 -1.33 0.67
CA ILE A 504 17.38 0.08 0.69
C ILE A 504 17.00 0.68 2.05
N SER A 505 18.01 1.04 2.84
CA SER A 505 17.85 1.64 4.16
C SER A 505 17.04 2.93 4.10
N GLY A 506 15.84 2.93 4.69
CA GLY A 506 15.01 4.13 4.80
C GLY A 506 14.51 4.66 3.46
N CYS A 507 14.28 3.78 2.48
CA CYS A 507 13.97 4.11 1.07
C CYS A 507 13.10 5.37 0.88
N TYR A 508 11.89 5.42 1.44
CA TYR A 508 11.01 6.59 1.27
C TYR A 508 11.47 7.85 1.99
N GLY A 509 12.10 7.73 3.17
CA GLY A 509 12.62 8.88 3.90
C GLY A 509 13.82 9.51 3.20
N GLU A 510 14.76 8.68 2.73
CA GLU A 510 15.91 9.12 1.94
C GLU A 510 15.48 9.67 0.57
N GLY A 511 14.52 9.00 -0.08
CA GLY A 511 13.98 9.44 -1.37
C GLY A 511 13.28 10.80 -1.28
N GLN A 512 12.54 11.06 -0.19
CA GLN A 512 11.97 12.38 0.07
C GLN A 512 13.03 13.42 0.42
N ARG A 513 14.06 13.09 1.22
CA ARG A 513 15.12 14.05 1.60
C ARG A 513 15.80 14.67 0.36
N ASN A 514 15.98 13.88 -0.69
CA ASN A 514 16.65 14.32 -1.91
C ASN A 514 15.68 14.84 -2.99
N GLN A 515 14.41 15.04 -2.66
CA GLN A 515 13.38 15.44 -3.63
C GLN A 515 13.02 16.93 -3.50
N ILE A 516 12.91 17.59 -4.66
CA ILE A 516 12.39 18.94 -4.77
C ILE A 516 10.86 18.90 -4.87
N TYR A 517 10.18 19.70 -4.07
CA TYR A 517 8.75 19.98 -4.18
C TYR A 517 8.56 21.32 -4.93
N PRO A 518 8.05 21.31 -6.16
CA PRO A 518 7.86 22.52 -6.95
C PRO A 518 6.56 23.26 -6.55
N ILE A 519 6.62 24.59 -6.52
CA ILE A 519 5.48 25.50 -6.40
C ILE A 519 5.49 26.44 -7.62
N GLY A 520 4.41 26.41 -8.40
CA GLY A 520 4.24 27.15 -9.65
C GLY A 520 3.47 26.33 -10.68
N LYS A 521 3.22 26.89 -11.86
CA LYS A 521 2.56 26.14 -12.93
C LYS A 521 3.59 25.49 -13.85
N PRO A 522 3.55 24.17 -14.07
CA PRO A 522 4.41 23.53 -15.05
C PRO A 522 3.86 23.70 -16.47
N GLU A 523 4.66 23.32 -17.44
CA GLU A 523 4.23 23.02 -18.80
C GLU A 523 3.62 21.61 -18.84
N ILE A 524 2.44 21.47 -19.46
CA ILE A 524 1.77 20.17 -19.64
C ILE A 524 1.56 19.91 -21.13
N LEU A 525 2.24 18.89 -21.66
CA LEU A 525 1.97 18.36 -22.99
C LEU A 525 0.78 17.41 -22.93
N SER A 526 -0.26 17.70 -23.70
CA SER A 526 -1.53 16.97 -23.64
C SER A 526 -2.22 16.88 -25.01
N PHE A 527 -3.02 15.84 -25.20
CA PHE A 527 -3.76 15.56 -26.43
C PHE A 527 -5.16 15.03 -26.12
N ASP A 528 -6.10 15.16 -27.06
CA ASP A 528 -7.41 14.50 -26.95
C ASP A 528 -7.22 12.98 -26.88
N ALA A 529 -7.45 12.38 -25.71
CA ALA A 529 -7.24 10.96 -25.48
C ALA A 529 -8.15 10.08 -26.34
N THR A 530 -9.27 10.62 -26.82
CA THR A 530 -10.27 9.91 -27.63
C THR A 530 -9.96 9.91 -29.13
N SER A 531 -9.05 10.78 -29.57
CA SER A 531 -8.64 10.88 -30.96
C SER A 531 -7.65 9.77 -31.35
N LYS A 532 -7.99 9.03 -32.40
CA LYS A 532 -7.11 8.02 -33.02
C LYS A 532 -6.03 8.63 -33.93
N ASN A 533 -6.11 9.94 -34.19
CA ASN A 533 -5.25 10.64 -35.15
C ASN A 533 -4.20 11.52 -34.45
N ASN A 534 -3.88 11.25 -33.19
CA ASN A 534 -2.87 12.02 -32.46
C ASN A 534 -1.47 11.74 -33.02
N GLY A 535 -0.77 12.82 -33.40
CA GLY A 535 0.65 12.79 -33.76
C GLY A 535 1.50 13.03 -32.52
N TYR A 536 1.72 11.99 -31.73
CA TYR A 536 2.60 12.07 -30.56
C TYR A 536 4.07 12.21 -31.00
N PRO A 537 4.87 13.08 -30.37
CA PRO A 537 6.30 13.17 -30.65
C PRO A 537 6.99 11.88 -30.22
N THR A 538 7.99 11.46 -30.98
CA THR A 538 8.94 10.43 -30.53
C THR A 538 9.68 10.92 -29.29
N LEU A 539 10.22 10.00 -28.50
CA LEU A 539 10.99 10.34 -27.32
C LEU A 539 12.20 11.19 -27.69
N ARG A 540 12.84 10.94 -28.84
CA ARG A 540 13.93 11.79 -29.35
C ARG A 540 13.46 13.22 -29.61
N GLU A 541 12.41 13.39 -30.41
CA GLU A 541 11.88 14.73 -30.75
C GLU A 541 11.45 15.49 -29.50
N TRP A 542 10.85 14.81 -28.52
CA TRP A 542 10.48 15.42 -27.25
C TRP A 542 11.69 15.87 -26.43
N LEU A 543 12.75 15.06 -26.37
CA LEU A 543 14.00 15.43 -25.68
C LEU A 543 14.71 16.60 -26.37
N GLU A 544 14.72 16.62 -27.70
CA GLU A 544 15.29 17.72 -28.49
C GLU A 544 14.49 19.02 -28.31
N ALA A 545 13.16 18.94 -28.20
CA ALA A 545 12.30 20.09 -27.93
C ALA A 545 12.54 20.74 -26.55
N TYR A 546 13.12 19.99 -25.61
CA TYR A 546 13.53 20.48 -24.28
C TYR A 546 15.05 20.71 -24.17
N ASP A 547 15.74 20.84 -25.30
CA ASP A 547 17.18 21.14 -25.38
C ASP A 547 18.10 20.13 -24.67
N VAL A 548 17.68 18.86 -24.55
CA VAL A 548 18.51 17.80 -23.95
C VAL A 548 19.65 17.45 -24.91
N ASN A 549 20.88 17.54 -24.44
CA ASN A 549 22.06 17.20 -25.24
C ASN A 549 22.33 15.69 -25.22
N ILE A 550 21.52 14.94 -25.99
CA ILE A 550 21.60 13.48 -26.07
C ILE A 550 23.01 13.02 -26.46
N GLU A 551 23.64 13.67 -27.44
CA GLU A 551 24.97 13.27 -27.91
C GLU A 551 26.03 13.38 -26.81
N LYS A 552 26.06 14.48 -26.06
CA LYS A 552 27.00 14.64 -24.93
C LYS A 552 26.69 13.68 -23.79
N LEU A 553 25.43 13.44 -23.46
CA LEU A 553 25.07 12.49 -22.39
C LEU A 553 25.45 11.04 -22.76
N VAL A 554 25.42 10.71 -24.05
CA VAL A 554 25.75 9.37 -24.55
C VAL A 554 27.25 9.16 -24.80
N ASN A 555 27.92 10.12 -25.43
CA ASN A 555 29.31 9.98 -25.89
C ASN A 555 30.32 10.75 -25.03
N GLY A 556 29.82 11.54 -24.07
CA GLY A 556 30.63 12.42 -23.24
C GLY A 556 31.51 11.71 -22.23
N LYS A 557 32.36 12.49 -21.57
CA LYS A 557 33.22 12.00 -20.48
C LYS A 557 32.39 11.71 -19.23
N LYS A 558 32.91 10.83 -18.38
CA LYS A 558 32.44 10.61 -17.00
C LYS A 558 32.35 11.95 -16.28
N GLY A 559 31.13 12.47 -16.11
CA GLY A 559 30.91 13.84 -15.62
C GLY A 559 29.80 14.61 -16.35
N GLU A 560 29.55 14.35 -17.63
CA GLU A 560 28.53 15.09 -18.40
C GLU A 560 27.11 14.95 -17.83
N TRP A 561 26.84 13.83 -17.15
CA TRP A 561 25.59 13.57 -16.42
C TRP A 561 25.31 14.55 -15.28
N PHE A 562 26.36 15.06 -14.63
CA PHE A 562 26.22 15.95 -13.48
C PHE A 562 26.15 17.43 -13.88
N LYS A 563 26.27 17.72 -15.17
CA LYS A 563 26.20 19.07 -15.73
C LYS A 563 24.78 19.40 -16.11
N SER A 564 24.15 20.32 -15.38
CA SER A 564 22.75 20.70 -15.57
C SER A 564 22.47 21.21 -16.99
N GLU A 565 23.44 21.85 -17.64
CA GLU A 565 23.29 22.38 -19.00
C GLU A 565 23.07 21.30 -20.07
N ASN A 566 23.47 20.05 -19.83
CA ASN A 566 23.25 18.96 -20.78
C ASN A 566 21.82 18.41 -20.72
N TRP A 567 21.07 18.75 -19.68
CA TRP A 567 19.69 18.31 -19.49
C TRP A 567 18.65 19.32 -19.99
N GLY A 568 19.09 20.44 -20.57
CA GLY A 568 18.22 21.49 -21.09
C GLY A 568 17.22 21.96 -20.03
N GLU A 569 15.94 21.91 -20.38
CA GLU A 569 14.84 22.30 -19.50
C GLU A 569 14.46 21.23 -18.46
N LEU A 570 14.96 19.99 -18.60
CA LEU A 570 14.53 18.84 -17.80
C LEU A 570 15.29 18.72 -16.47
N LYS A 571 14.88 19.52 -15.49
CA LYS A 571 15.49 19.49 -14.16
C LYS A 571 15.17 18.22 -13.35
N ASN A 572 16.19 17.54 -12.83
CA ASN A 572 16.04 16.32 -12.00
C ASN A 572 15.01 16.52 -10.87
N GLY A 573 14.08 15.55 -10.75
CA GLY A 573 13.02 15.55 -9.75
C GLY A 573 11.82 16.43 -10.09
N CYS A 574 11.88 17.24 -11.15
CA CYS A 574 10.90 18.29 -11.44
C CYS A 574 10.16 18.06 -12.77
N TRP A 575 10.12 16.82 -13.25
CA TRP A 575 9.32 16.43 -14.41
C TRP A 575 9.01 14.93 -14.39
N HIS A 576 8.01 14.52 -15.15
CA HIS A 576 7.86 13.14 -15.60
C HIS A 576 7.02 13.11 -16.88
N SER A 577 7.08 12.00 -17.62
CA SER A 577 6.24 11.78 -18.78
C SER A 577 5.64 10.37 -18.82
N ARG A 578 4.55 10.24 -19.57
CA ARG A 578 3.90 8.99 -19.93
C ARG A 578 4.27 8.68 -21.37
N PHE A 579 4.79 7.49 -21.63
CA PHE A 579 5.26 7.12 -22.96
C PHE A 579 4.90 5.67 -23.30
N SER A 580 4.79 5.39 -24.59
CA SER A 580 4.47 4.06 -25.12
C SER A 580 5.30 3.75 -26.35
N SER A 581 5.63 2.48 -26.56
CA SER A 581 6.18 2.00 -27.82
C SER A 581 5.10 2.06 -28.90
N SER A 582 5.39 2.69 -30.04
CA SER A 582 4.48 2.76 -31.19
C SER A 582 4.44 1.45 -31.99
N GLN A 583 5.47 0.62 -31.83
CA GLN A 583 5.58 -0.72 -32.41
C GLN A 583 6.40 -1.63 -31.50
N LYS A 584 6.42 -2.93 -31.80
CA LYS A 584 7.24 -3.91 -31.08
C LYS A 584 8.72 -3.49 -31.13
N LEU A 585 9.34 -3.31 -29.96
CA LEU A 585 10.75 -3.00 -29.82
C LEU A 585 11.59 -4.16 -30.36
N LYS A 586 12.62 -3.84 -31.13
CA LYS A 586 13.54 -4.82 -31.72
C LYS A 586 14.44 -5.45 -30.66
N TYR A 587 14.90 -4.64 -29.70
CA TYR A 587 15.76 -5.08 -28.61
C TYR A 587 14.96 -5.12 -27.32
N PRO A 588 15.14 -6.16 -26.50
CA PRO A 588 14.27 -6.35 -25.37
C PRO A 588 14.69 -5.48 -24.18
N GLN A 589 13.77 -5.16 -23.29
CA GLN A 589 13.99 -4.35 -22.09
C GLN A 589 13.32 -4.99 -20.87
N ASP A 590 13.72 -4.61 -19.67
CA ASP A 590 13.01 -5.00 -18.44
C ASP A 590 13.08 -3.96 -17.31
N PHE A 591 13.31 -2.72 -17.69
CA PHE A 591 13.38 -1.58 -16.78
C PHE A 591 12.03 -0.90 -16.63
N PHE A 592 11.41 -0.53 -17.76
CA PHE A 592 10.13 0.17 -17.80
C PHE A 592 8.97 -0.82 -17.65
N SER A 593 8.05 -0.48 -16.76
CA SER A 593 6.79 -1.19 -16.59
C SER A 593 5.72 -0.58 -17.51
N SER A 594 4.78 -1.42 -17.93
CA SER A 594 3.60 -1.03 -18.68
C SER A 594 2.38 -1.00 -17.78
N TRP A 595 1.59 0.07 -17.87
CA TRP A 595 0.31 0.23 -17.19
C TRP A 595 -0.84 0.10 -18.19
N PHE A 596 -1.80 -0.79 -17.88
CA PHE A 596 -2.90 -1.16 -18.76
C PHE A 596 -4.15 -1.52 -17.96
N THR A 597 -5.16 -2.12 -18.60
CA THR A 597 -6.31 -2.80 -17.98
C THR A 597 -6.64 -4.06 -18.76
N THR A 598 -7.51 -4.94 -18.24
CA THR A 598 -8.07 -6.06 -19.03
C THR A 598 -8.75 -5.62 -20.33
N SER A 599 -9.33 -4.42 -20.33
CA SER A 599 -10.08 -3.88 -21.45
C SER A 599 -9.19 -3.25 -22.52
N GLY A 600 -7.92 -2.97 -22.21
CA GLY A 600 -6.99 -2.33 -23.13
C GLY A 600 -5.91 -1.49 -22.45
N ASN A 601 -5.03 -0.96 -23.28
CA ASN A 601 -3.90 -0.09 -22.92
C ASN A 601 -3.95 1.28 -23.63
N GLY A 602 -4.99 1.55 -24.42
CA GLY A 602 -5.17 2.80 -25.17
C GLY A 602 -5.41 4.01 -24.27
N THR A 603 -5.00 5.19 -24.71
CA THR A 603 -5.10 6.44 -23.94
C THR A 603 -6.53 6.78 -23.53
N ASP A 604 -7.52 6.52 -24.40
CA ASP A 604 -8.94 6.72 -24.15
C ASP A 604 -9.47 5.83 -23.01
N VAL A 605 -9.04 4.56 -23.00
CA VAL A 605 -9.38 3.59 -21.96
C VAL A 605 -8.72 4.00 -20.64
N MET A 606 -7.43 4.34 -20.68
CA MET A 606 -6.67 4.65 -19.47
C MET A 606 -7.07 5.97 -18.83
N ALA A 607 -7.40 7.01 -19.62
CA ALA A 607 -7.88 8.31 -19.12
C ALA A 607 -9.24 8.18 -18.41
N LYS A 608 -10.13 7.30 -18.89
CA LYS A 608 -11.39 6.97 -18.20
C LYS A 608 -11.14 6.13 -16.96
N PHE A 609 -10.27 5.13 -17.08
CA PHE A 609 -9.96 4.20 -16.00
C PHE A 609 -9.35 4.91 -14.78
N ILE A 610 -8.42 5.86 -14.99
CA ILE A 610 -7.77 6.55 -13.88
C ILE A 610 -8.72 7.41 -13.05
N ASN A 611 -9.79 7.94 -13.63
CA ASN A 611 -10.84 8.63 -12.88
C ASN A 611 -11.57 7.64 -11.94
N GLN A 612 -11.93 6.48 -12.47
CA GLN A 612 -12.67 5.43 -11.77
C GLN A 612 -11.80 4.57 -10.84
N MET A 613 -10.48 4.70 -10.91
CA MET A 613 -9.55 3.86 -10.16
C MET A 613 -9.76 4.02 -8.65
N LYS A 614 -10.08 2.90 -8.01
CA LYS A 614 -10.22 2.78 -6.56
C LYS A 614 -8.85 2.54 -5.91
N CYS A 615 -8.62 3.11 -4.73
CA CYS A 615 -7.48 2.76 -3.89
C CYS A 615 -7.77 1.50 -3.06
N ASP A 616 -6.76 0.89 -2.45
CA ASP A 616 -6.91 -0.33 -1.64
C ASP A 616 -7.94 -0.17 -0.50
N SER A 617 -8.10 1.05 0.02
CA SER A 617 -9.10 1.36 1.06
C SER A 617 -10.54 1.41 0.54
N GLU A 618 -10.74 1.54 -0.78
CA GLU A 618 -12.03 1.60 -1.45
C GLU A 618 -12.38 0.30 -2.19
N GLN A 619 -11.42 -0.63 -2.32
CA GLN A 619 -11.67 -1.94 -2.90
C GLN A 619 -12.61 -2.73 -1.97
N VAL A 620 -13.73 -3.17 -2.52
CA VAL A 620 -14.73 -3.99 -1.84
C VAL A 620 -14.37 -5.44 -2.02
N ALA A 621 -14.52 -6.27 -0.99
CA ALA A 621 -14.28 -7.70 -1.14
C ALA A 621 -15.32 -8.30 -2.10
N THR A 622 -14.86 -9.12 -3.04
CA THR A 622 -15.75 -9.96 -3.85
C THR A 622 -16.38 -11.05 -2.95
N PRO A 623 -17.61 -11.51 -3.25
CA PRO A 623 -18.32 -12.50 -2.43
C PRO A 623 -17.60 -13.85 -2.28
N TRP A 624 -16.68 -14.16 -3.21
CA TRP A 624 -15.83 -15.35 -3.19
C TRP A 624 -14.42 -14.88 -3.48
N VAL A 625 -13.58 -14.81 -2.45
CA VAL A 625 -12.21 -14.36 -2.61
C VAL A 625 -11.37 -15.58 -2.94
N ASP A 626 -11.29 -15.90 -4.23
CA ASP A 626 -10.10 -16.59 -4.73
C ASP A 626 -8.91 -15.64 -4.50
N PHE A 627 -7.74 -16.18 -4.14
CA PHE A 627 -6.53 -15.35 -4.06
C PHE A 627 -6.28 -14.73 -5.44
N ASP A 628 -6.28 -13.40 -5.54
CA ASP A 628 -5.90 -12.72 -6.77
C ASP A 628 -4.37 -12.59 -6.81
N GLU A 629 -3.74 -13.66 -7.28
CA GLU A 629 -2.30 -13.69 -7.56
C GLU A 629 -1.87 -12.67 -8.64
N GLU A 630 -2.82 -12.11 -9.38
CA GLU A 630 -2.61 -11.18 -10.47
C GLU A 630 -3.03 -9.74 -10.14
N GLU A 631 -3.11 -9.39 -8.85
CA GLU A 631 -3.39 -8.02 -8.43
C GLU A 631 -2.39 -7.02 -9.03
N GLY A 632 -2.94 -6.00 -9.70
CA GLY A 632 -2.18 -4.87 -10.22
C GLY A 632 -2.00 -4.90 -11.74
N TRP A 633 -2.48 -3.83 -12.39
CA TRP A 633 -2.39 -3.65 -13.84
C TRP A 633 -1.06 -3.03 -14.30
N LEU A 634 0.03 -3.44 -13.67
CA LEU A 634 1.39 -2.97 -13.95
C LEU A 634 2.30 -4.18 -14.16
N LYS A 635 2.83 -4.37 -15.38
CA LYS A 635 3.71 -5.51 -15.71
C LYS A 635 4.84 -5.06 -16.63
N ILE A 636 5.97 -5.77 -16.60
CA ILE A 636 7.10 -5.52 -17.50
C ILE A 636 6.94 -6.43 -18.73
N PHE A 637 7.04 -5.85 -19.93
CA PHE A 637 7.08 -6.59 -21.18
C PHE A 637 8.44 -6.41 -21.86
N ASN A 638 8.96 -7.48 -22.45
CA ASN A 638 10.29 -7.43 -23.04
C ASN A 638 10.36 -6.57 -24.30
N HIS A 639 9.32 -6.54 -25.13
CA HIS A 639 9.36 -5.86 -26.42
C HIS A 639 8.32 -4.73 -26.56
N GLU A 640 7.68 -4.32 -25.46
CA GLU A 640 6.66 -3.28 -25.49
C GLU A 640 6.71 -2.44 -24.21
N ILE A 641 6.28 -1.19 -24.33
CA ILE A 641 6.05 -0.27 -23.22
C ILE A 641 4.68 0.37 -23.46
N HIS A 642 3.76 0.28 -22.50
CA HIS A 642 2.44 0.90 -22.60
C HIS A 642 2.19 1.81 -21.41
N ASN A 643 1.97 3.10 -21.64
CA ASN A 643 1.74 4.13 -20.62
C ASN A 643 2.78 4.11 -19.50
N GLY A 644 4.02 3.73 -19.82
CA GLY A 644 5.11 3.66 -18.84
C GLY A 644 5.47 5.05 -18.32
N VAL A 645 6.00 5.13 -17.11
CA VAL A 645 6.54 6.38 -16.56
C VAL A 645 8.00 6.57 -16.96
N LEU A 646 8.33 7.73 -17.51
CA LEU A 646 9.69 8.20 -17.68
C LEU A 646 9.96 9.34 -16.71
N THR A 647 11.07 9.24 -15.99
CA THR A 647 11.62 10.25 -15.09
C THR A 647 13.10 10.43 -15.38
N HIS A 648 13.78 11.29 -14.62
CA HIS A 648 15.22 11.47 -14.71
C HIS A 648 16.00 10.14 -14.57
N ASP A 649 15.72 9.33 -13.54
CA ASP A 649 16.42 8.05 -13.34
C ASP A 649 16.20 7.05 -14.48
N GLY A 650 15.00 7.05 -15.09
CA GLY A 650 14.71 6.20 -16.24
C GLY A 650 15.41 6.67 -17.52
N LEU A 651 15.54 7.98 -17.70
CA LEU A 651 16.29 8.55 -18.80
C LEU A 651 17.81 8.34 -18.62
N GLU A 652 18.32 8.44 -17.39
CA GLU A 652 19.70 8.07 -17.06
C GLU A 652 19.99 6.61 -17.43
N TRP A 653 19.13 5.69 -17.00
CA TRP A 653 19.25 4.29 -17.41
C TRP A 653 19.27 4.14 -18.94
N LEU A 654 18.38 4.84 -19.65
CA LEU A 654 18.28 4.75 -21.10
C LEU A 654 19.55 5.25 -21.81
N LEU A 655 20.13 6.38 -21.39
CA LEU A 655 21.30 6.91 -22.10
C LEU A 655 22.63 6.26 -21.63
N ALA A 656 22.76 5.88 -20.35
CA ALA A 656 23.97 5.30 -19.77
C ALA A 656 24.06 3.77 -19.90
N ILE A 657 22.96 3.06 -19.68
CA ILE A 657 22.96 1.61 -19.46
C ILE A 657 22.45 0.83 -20.68
N ALA A 658 21.49 1.37 -21.42
CA ALA A 658 21.02 0.73 -22.64
C ALA A 658 22.13 0.70 -23.70
N THR A 659 22.19 -0.38 -24.48
CA THR A 659 23.16 -0.46 -25.59
C THR A 659 22.81 0.57 -26.66
N PRO A 660 23.76 1.00 -27.53
CA PRO A 660 23.46 2.00 -28.55
C PRO A 660 22.26 1.66 -29.45
N ARG A 661 22.14 0.38 -29.82
CA ARG A 661 21.05 -0.13 -30.64
C ARG A 661 19.72 -0.17 -29.89
N GLN A 662 19.72 -0.56 -28.62
CA GLN A 662 18.53 -0.58 -27.77
C GLN A 662 18.05 0.84 -27.49
N ARG A 663 18.97 1.74 -27.12
CA ARG A 663 18.71 3.15 -26.88
C ARG A 663 18.07 3.83 -28.07
N ASN A 664 18.69 3.73 -29.26
CA ASN A 664 18.12 4.34 -30.46
C ASN A 664 16.75 3.74 -30.80
N ASN A 665 16.59 2.42 -30.67
CA ASN A 665 15.29 1.80 -30.89
C ASN A 665 14.21 2.35 -29.93
N ILE A 666 14.52 2.58 -28.65
CA ILE A 666 13.55 3.18 -27.71
C ILE A 666 13.32 4.66 -28.03
N LEU A 667 14.37 5.44 -28.28
CA LEU A 667 14.28 6.88 -28.59
C LEU A 667 13.43 7.15 -29.84
N ASP A 668 13.57 6.31 -30.87
CA ASP A 668 12.95 6.53 -32.18
C ASP A 668 11.57 5.85 -32.30
N ASN A 669 11.26 4.86 -31.45
CA ASN A 669 10.03 4.05 -31.57
C ASN A 669 9.14 4.10 -30.32
N CYS A 670 9.45 4.94 -29.34
CA CYS A 670 8.52 5.26 -28.28
C CYS A 670 8.06 6.70 -28.42
N HIS A 671 6.78 6.93 -28.17
CA HIS A 671 6.15 8.24 -28.25
C HIS A 671 5.76 8.75 -26.86
N VAL A 672 5.90 10.05 -26.65
CA VAL A 672 5.45 10.72 -25.41
C VAL A 672 3.97 11.05 -25.54
N LEU A 673 3.15 10.39 -24.73
CA LEU A 673 1.69 10.53 -24.71
C LEU A 673 1.24 11.79 -23.95
N SER A 674 1.95 12.11 -22.88
CA SER A 674 1.75 13.31 -22.07
C SER A 674 2.98 13.54 -21.20
N SER A 675 3.29 14.79 -20.87
CA SER A 675 4.38 15.15 -19.96
C SER A 675 4.03 16.33 -19.11
N VAL A 676 4.64 16.40 -17.93
CA VAL A 676 4.62 17.59 -17.07
C VAL A 676 6.05 17.97 -16.75
N VAL A 677 6.41 19.23 -17.04
CA VAL A 677 7.78 19.74 -16.92
C VAL A 677 7.74 21.08 -16.20
N TYR A 678 8.55 21.22 -15.15
CA TYR A 678 8.86 22.52 -14.56
C TYR A 678 10.16 23.05 -15.21
N PRO A 679 10.07 23.94 -16.22
CA PRO A 679 11.20 24.28 -17.08
C PRO A 679 12.32 24.97 -16.29
N ALA A 680 13.57 24.59 -16.56
CA ALA A 680 14.74 25.13 -15.89
C ALA A 680 14.89 26.65 -16.13
N SER A 681 14.54 27.14 -17.32
CA SER A 681 14.63 28.55 -17.70
C SER A 681 13.66 29.46 -16.95
N GLN A 682 12.53 28.94 -16.47
CA GLN A 682 11.52 29.70 -15.71
C GLN A 682 11.60 29.47 -14.20
N LYS A 683 12.69 28.86 -13.71
CA LYS A 683 12.90 28.66 -12.28
C LYS A 683 13.35 29.97 -11.61
N LEU A 684 12.63 30.41 -10.59
CA LEU A 684 13.03 31.54 -9.75
C LEU A 684 14.24 31.16 -8.87
N THR A 685 15.19 32.08 -8.76
CA THR A 685 16.49 31.89 -8.07
C THR A 685 16.66 32.73 -6.80
N VAL A 686 15.64 33.51 -6.40
CA VAL A 686 15.70 34.38 -5.22
C VAL A 686 15.93 33.58 -3.92
N GLU A 687 16.57 34.20 -2.93
CA GLU A 687 17.14 33.48 -1.77
C GLU A 687 16.11 32.97 -0.75
N SER A 688 15.07 33.76 -0.39
CA SER A 688 14.09 33.37 0.64
C SER A 688 12.77 32.83 0.07
N GLY A 689 12.09 31.96 0.83
CA GLY A 689 10.78 31.40 0.45
C GLY A 689 9.69 32.46 0.28
N LYS A 690 9.63 33.44 1.18
CA LYS A 690 8.72 34.59 1.09
C LYS A 690 8.91 35.39 -0.20
N ASN A 691 10.15 35.77 -0.49
CA ASN A 691 10.44 36.59 -1.67
C ASN A 691 10.17 35.80 -2.98
N ARG A 692 10.36 34.47 -2.97
CA ARG A 692 9.99 33.61 -4.10
C ARG A 692 8.48 33.59 -4.34
N LEU A 693 7.67 33.48 -3.29
CA LEU A 693 6.21 33.51 -3.41
C LEU A 693 5.72 34.88 -3.92
N GLU A 694 6.20 35.98 -3.32
CA GLU A 694 5.82 37.34 -3.72
C GLU A 694 6.21 37.62 -5.18
N GLN A 695 7.40 37.18 -5.61
CA GLN A 695 7.81 37.31 -7.01
C GLN A 695 6.95 36.48 -7.94
N LEU A 696 6.59 35.25 -7.55
CA LEU A 696 5.71 34.38 -8.32
C LEU A 696 4.33 35.03 -8.49
N GLU A 697 3.72 35.48 -7.39
CA GLU A 697 2.44 36.21 -7.40
C GLU A 697 2.51 37.44 -8.30
N LYS A 698 3.58 38.23 -8.18
CA LYS A 698 3.81 39.40 -9.01
C LYS A 698 3.84 39.04 -10.50
N ILE A 699 4.66 38.06 -10.89
CA ILE A 699 4.77 37.61 -12.30
C ILE A 699 3.40 37.24 -12.86
N TYR A 700 2.62 36.43 -12.15
CA TYR A 700 1.30 36.00 -12.63
C TYR A 700 0.27 37.13 -12.63
N SER A 701 0.33 38.07 -11.68
CA SER A 701 -0.59 39.21 -11.62
C SER A 701 -0.32 40.29 -12.68
N GLU A 702 0.94 40.44 -13.07
CA GLU A 702 1.42 41.42 -14.05
C GLU A 702 1.59 40.80 -15.46
N TRP A 703 1.19 39.54 -15.65
CA TRP A 703 1.36 38.86 -16.93
C TRP A 703 0.33 39.34 -17.97
N GLU A 704 0.79 40.11 -18.95
CA GLU A 704 -0.07 40.68 -20.00
C GLU A 704 0.01 39.94 -21.34
N VAL A 705 0.88 38.93 -21.47
CA VAL A 705 1.04 38.20 -22.75
C VAL A 705 -0.23 37.41 -23.03
N LYS A 706 -0.82 37.63 -24.20
CA LYS A 706 -2.06 36.99 -24.62
C LYS A 706 -1.78 35.70 -25.37
N ASN A 707 -2.62 34.71 -25.15
CA ASN A 707 -2.70 33.54 -26.01
C ASN A 707 -3.11 33.98 -27.41
N THR A 708 -2.34 33.59 -28.42
CA THR A 708 -2.59 33.97 -29.82
C THR A 708 -2.88 32.75 -30.68
N ALA A 709 -3.51 32.96 -31.83
CA ALA A 709 -3.73 31.90 -32.80
C ALA A 709 -3.47 32.42 -34.21
N GLU A 710 -2.75 31.64 -35.00
CA GLU A 710 -2.51 31.93 -36.42
C GLU A 710 -3.02 30.81 -37.31
N ARG A 711 -3.46 31.16 -38.51
CA ARG A 711 -3.94 30.19 -39.49
C ARG A 711 -2.78 29.76 -40.40
N VAL A 712 -2.28 28.55 -40.21
CA VAL A 712 -1.11 28.01 -40.90
C VAL A 712 -1.52 27.00 -41.98
N PHE A 713 -0.72 26.92 -43.05
CA PHE A 713 -0.84 25.83 -44.02
C PHE A 713 -0.14 24.60 -43.48
N ARG A 714 -0.85 23.47 -43.50
CA ARG A 714 -0.32 22.14 -43.22
C ARG A 714 0.41 21.61 -44.45
N ASN A 715 1.23 20.59 -44.24
CA ASN A 715 1.96 19.89 -45.31
C ASN A 715 1.03 19.25 -46.37
N ASP A 716 -0.25 19.03 -46.05
CA ASP A 716 -1.28 18.54 -46.98
C ASP A 716 -2.01 19.66 -47.77
N GLY A 717 -1.53 20.90 -47.66
CA GLY A 717 -2.11 22.08 -48.32
C GLY A 717 -3.37 22.62 -47.64
N LYS A 718 -3.89 21.99 -46.58
CA LYS A 718 -5.05 22.49 -45.82
C LYS A 718 -4.63 23.56 -44.82
N LYS A 719 -5.57 24.45 -44.47
CA LYS A 719 -5.35 25.45 -43.41
C LYS A 719 -5.83 24.93 -42.06
N SER A 720 -5.03 25.09 -41.02
CA SER A 720 -5.40 24.82 -39.62
C SER A 720 -5.04 25.99 -38.72
N TRP A 721 -5.63 26.05 -37.53
CA TRP A 721 -5.20 26.96 -36.49
C TRP A 721 -3.98 26.38 -35.77
N ARG A 722 -2.97 27.22 -35.53
CA ARG A 722 -1.90 26.98 -34.57
C ARG A 722 -2.11 27.95 -33.42
N TYR A 723 -2.23 27.42 -32.21
CA TYR A 723 -2.35 28.19 -30.99
C TYR A 723 -0.95 28.37 -30.40
N HIS A 724 -0.66 29.59 -29.95
CA HIS A 724 0.54 29.93 -29.20
C HIS A 724 0.11 30.26 -27.79
N ASP A 725 0.44 29.36 -26.86
CA ASP A 725 0.20 29.57 -25.44
C ASP A 725 1.20 30.60 -24.93
N GLY A 726 0.68 31.72 -24.46
CA GLY A 726 1.43 32.81 -23.87
C GLY A 726 1.46 32.74 -22.36
N GLU A 727 0.85 31.72 -21.73
CA GLU A 727 0.82 31.58 -20.27
C GLU A 727 2.23 31.40 -19.67
N PRO A 728 2.48 31.96 -18.47
CA PRO A 728 3.75 31.77 -17.79
C PRO A 728 3.81 30.42 -17.05
N HIS A 729 4.98 29.79 -17.04
CA HIS A 729 5.28 28.53 -16.33
C HIS A 729 6.37 28.72 -15.26
N TYR A 730 6.42 29.90 -14.65
CA TYR A 730 7.38 30.21 -13.60
C TYR A 730 7.10 29.38 -12.34
N TRP A 731 8.17 29.01 -11.66
CA TRP A 731 8.09 28.18 -10.47
C TRP A 731 9.33 28.32 -9.59
N PHE A 732 9.24 27.82 -8.36
CA PHE A 732 10.41 27.60 -7.52
C PHE A 732 10.31 26.25 -6.78
N GLY A 733 11.47 25.70 -6.44
CA GLY A 733 11.57 24.43 -5.74
C GLY A 733 11.91 24.61 -4.26
N ILE A 734 11.32 23.76 -3.42
CA ILE A 734 11.68 23.59 -2.00
C ILE A 734 12.24 22.18 -1.83
N ASN A 735 13.39 22.01 -1.17
CA ASN A 735 13.90 20.68 -0.84
C ASN A 735 13.07 20.08 0.31
N LEU A 736 12.44 18.92 0.11
CA LEU A 736 11.61 18.27 1.14
C LEU A 736 12.41 17.84 2.39
N GLY A 737 13.69 17.52 2.20
CA GLY A 737 14.67 17.30 3.26
C GLY A 737 14.78 18.49 4.20
N GLU A 738 15.13 19.65 3.64
CA GLU A 738 15.29 20.90 4.38
C GLU A 738 13.98 21.42 4.97
N LEU A 739 12.85 21.19 4.29
CA LEU A 739 11.54 21.66 4.73
C LEU A 739 11.02 20.95 5.98
N LEU A 740 11.16 19.62 6.05
CA LEU A 740 10.50 18.81 7.08
C LEU A 740 11.15 17.45 7.34
N ILE A 741 11.64 16.77 6.31
CA ILE A 741 12.06 15.36 6.42
C ILE A 741 13.32 15.19 7.28
N ASN A 742 14.29 16.10 7.20
CA ASN A 742 15.49 16.05 8.04
C ASN A 742 15.11 16.10 9.51
N ASP A 743 14.26 17.04 9.88
CA ASP A 743 13.85 17.24 11.27
C ASP A 743 13.08 16.02 11.79
N LEU A 744 12.15 15.48 11.00
CA LEU A 744 11.45 14.23 11.37
C LEU A 744 12.43 13.07 11.59
N LEU A 745 13.43 12.89 10.72
CA LEU A 745 14.43 11.83 10.85
C LEU A 745 15.38 12.05 12.03
N ILE A 746 15.77 13.31 12.30
CA ILE A 746 16.60 13.70 13.44
C ILE A 746 15.84 13.41 14.73
N GLN A 747 14.62 13.94 14.87
CA GLN A 747 13.80 13.76 16.07
C GLN A 747 13.48 12.29 16.33
N ARG A 748 13.24 11.50 15.27
CA ARG A 748 13.11 10.04 15.38
C ARG A 748 14.36 9.38 15.98
N LYS A 749 15.56 9.73 15.48
CA LYS A 749 16.83 9.16 15.98
C LYS A 749 17.10 9.59 17.41
N ILE A 750 16.79 10.83 17.77
CA ILE A 750 16.88 11.34 19.14
C ILE A 750 15.92 10.57 20.04
N ALA A 751 14.65 10.45 19.67
CA ALA A 751 13.66 9.69 20.44
C ALA A 751 14.09 8.22 20.66
N GLY A 752 14.64 7.58 19.62
CA GLY A 752 15.17 6.23 19.71
C GLY A 752 16.38 6.07 20.65
N LYS A 753 17.20 7.12 20.83
CA LYS A 753 18.32 7.14 21.78
C LYS A 753 17.90 7.49 23.20
N VAL A 754 17.07 8.51 23.37
CA VAL A 754 16.67 9.05 24.68
C VAL A 754 15.65 8.14 25.36
N TYR A 755 14.63 7.69 24.61
CA TYR A 755 13.51 6.92 25.15
C TYR A 755 13.54 5.43 24.74
N GLY A 756 14.53 5.04 23.94
CA GLY A 756 14.66 3.69 23.37
C GLY A 756 13.94 3.51 22.03
N LYS A 757 14.39 2.52 21.25
CA LYS A 757 13.76 2.13 19.97
C LYS A 757 12.32 1.68 20.22
N LYS A 758 11.41 2.05 19.32
CA LYS A 758 9.96 1.78 19.43
C LYS A 758 9.27 2.50 20.59
N SER A 759 9.88 3.55 21.14
CA SER A 759 9.18 4.52 22.00
C SER A 759 8.03 5.20 21.23
N PRO A 760 7.01 5.74 21.93
CA PRO A 760 5.87 6.41 21.31
C PRO A 760 6.28 7.43 20.24
N LEU A 761 7.22 8.33 20.56
CA LEU A 761 7.73 9.34 19.64
C LEU A 761 8.53 8.75 18.46
N ASP A 762 9.38 7.72 18.64
CA ASP A 762 10.07 7.07 17.52
C ASP A 762 9.06 6.46 16.53
N VAL A 763 8.02 5.81 17.04
CA VAL A 763 6.93 5.24 16.23
C VAL A 763 6.19 6.34 15.47
N LEU A 764 5.82 7.44 16.15
CA LEU A 764 5.07 8.53 15.56
C LEU A 764 5.86 9.28 14.49
N PHE A 765 7.14 9.63 14.74
CA PHE A 765 7.97 10.28 13.72
C PHE A 765 8.19 9.38 12.51
N LYS A 766 8.38 8.07 12.71
CA LYS A 766 8.46 7.10 11.60
C LYS A 766 7.17 7.09 10.79
N LEU A 767 6.03 7.12 11.47
CA LEU A 767 4.72 7.16 10.85
C LEU A 767 4.55 8.43 10.01
N CYS A 768 4.90 9.61 10.53
CA CYS A 768 4.86 10.88 9.79
C CYS A 768 5.69 10.83 8.49
N VAL A 769 6.92 10.30 8.53
CA VAL A 769 7.79 10.18 7.34
C VAL A 769 7.15 9.30 6.26
N ASN A 770 6.59 8.16 6.64
CA ASN A 770 5.95 7.23 5.71
C ASN A 770 4.63 7.78 5.16
N THR A 771 3.82 8.42 6.02
CA THR A 771 2.54 9.00 5.63
C THR A 771 2.73 10.19 4.71
N LEU A 772 3.75 11.04 4.90
CA LEU A 772 3.97 12.18 4.01
C LEU A 772 4.19 11.75 2.55
N TYR A 773 4.96 10.68 2.33
CA TYR A 773 5.08 10.10 0.99
C TYR A 773 3.71 9.62 0.46
N GLY A 774 2.92 8.95 1.31
CA GLY A 774 1.55 8.55 0.98
C GLY A 774 0.65 9.73 0.60
N ASP A 775 0.80 10.88 1.27
CA ASP A 775 0.05 12.10 0.98
C ASP A 775 0.46 12.69 -0.38
N MET A 776 1.75 12.65 -0.74
CA MET A 776 2.27 13.12 -2.03
C MET A 776 1.74 12.33 -3.24
N VAL A 777 1.32 11.08 -3.04
CA VAL A 777 0.79 10.19 -4.08
C VAL A 777 -0.72 9.95 -3.98
N SER A 778 -1.36 10.62 -3.02
CA SER A 778 -2.78 10.43 -2.71
C SER A 778 -3.66 11.19 -3.69
N LYS A 779 -4.71 10.54 -4.19
CA LYS A 779 -5.76 11.20 -4.98
C LYS A 779 -6.68 12.11 -4.15
N PHE A 780 -6.55 12.12 -2.82
CA PHE A 780 -7.45 12.85 -1.93
C PHE A 780 -6.93 14.23 -1.51
N PHE A 781 -5.66 14.55 -1.79
CA PHE A 781 -5.04 15.79 -1.32
C PHE A 781 -4.60 16.65 -2.48
N VAL A 782 -4.98 17.93 -2.44
CA VAL A 782 -4.58 18.92 -3.46
C VAL A 782 -3.08 19.25 -3.40
N ILE A 783 -2.46 19.06 -2.23
CA ILE A 783 -1.01 19.16 -2.06
C ILE A 783 -0.25 17.95 -2.65
N ALA A 784 -0.95 16.90 -3.09
CA ALA A 784 -0.31 15.76 -3.72
C ALA A 784 0.29 16.19 -5.05
N ASN A 785 1.49 15.72 -5.37
CA ASN A 785 2.16 16.06 -6.61
C ASN A 785 2.71 14.78 -7.26
N PRO A 786 2.07 14.27 -8.32
CA PRO A 786 2.53 13.07 -9.02
C PRO A 786 3.95 13.18 -9.57
N VAL A 787 4.47 14.38 -9.87
CA VAL A 787 5.88 14.59 -10.25
C VAL A 787 6.79 14.18 -9.10
N VAL A 788 6.51 14.68 -7.90
CA VAL A 788 7.25 14.36 -6.67
C VAL A 788 7.17 12.87 -6.38
N GLY A 789 5.96 12.30 -6.40
CA GLY A 789 5.71 10.89 -6.14
C GLY A 789 6.43 9.92 -7.09
N ASN A 790 6.34 10.19 -8.41
CA ASN A 790 6.99 9.36 -9.43
C ASN A 790 8.52 9.44 -9.35
N ASN A 791 9.10 10.61 -9.03
CA ASN A 791 10.56 10.76 -8.91
C ASN A 791 11.12 10.11 -7.62
N ILE A 792 10.40 10.18 -6.48
CA ILE A 792 10.79 9.46 -5.26
C ILE A 792 10.87 7.96 -5.52
N THR A 793 9.84 7.39 -6.15
CA THR A 793 9.77 5.96 -6.43
C THR A 793 10.66 5.53 -7.60
N ALA A 794 10.94 6.41 -8.57
CA ALA A 794 11.82 6.10 -9.69
C ALA A 794 13.24 5.75 -9.23
N ARG A 795 13.80 6.52 -8.29
CA ARG A 795 15.09 6.23 -7.66
C ARG A 795 15.13 4.84 -7.03
N ALA A 796 14.07 4.50 -6.29
CA ALA A 796 13.93 3.18 -5.68
C ALA A 796 13.83 2.07 -6.74
N ARG A 797 13.02 2.26 -7.80
CA ARG A 797 12.90 1.31 -8.91
C ARG A 797 14.23 1.11 -9.65
N ALA A 798 14.97 2.19 -9.90
CA ALA A 798 16.26 2.16 -10.55
C ALA A 798 17.28 1.40 -9.70
N LEU A 799 17.40 1.73 -8.40
CA LEU A 799 18.29 1.01 -7.50
C LEU A 799 17.91 -0.47 -7.34
N ALA A 800 16.61 -0.78 -7.26
CA ALA A 800 16.13 -2.16 -7.25
C ALA A 800 16.51 -2.92 -8.53
N TRP A 801 16.47 -2.27 -9.70
CA TRP A 801 16.96 -2.86 -10.95
C TRP A 801 18.48 -3.10 -10.90
N TYR A 802 19.27 -2.13 -10.40
CA TYR A 802 20.72 -2.30 -10.25
C TYR A 802 21.08 -3.43 -9.28
N MET A 803 20.36 -3.55 -8.16
CA MET A 803 20.50 -4.69 -7.23
C MET A 803 20.17 -6.01 -7.92
N GLU A 804 19.00 -6.10 -8.56
CA GLU A 804 18.57 -7.29 -9.32
C GLU A 804 19.64 -7.73 -10.32
N LYS A 805 20.17 -6.81 -11.13
CA LYS A 805 21.15 -7.14 -12.16
C LYS A 805 22.52 -7.42 -11.59
N GLY A 806 23.07 -6.51 -10.78
CA GLY A 806 24.45 -6.63 -10.30
C GLY A 806 24.64 -7.75 -9.28
N LEU A 807 23.63 -7.99 -8.43
CA LEU A 807 23.68 -9.02 -7.39
C LEU A 807 23.08 -10.37 -7.83
N TYR A 808 22.55 -10.45 -9.05
CA TYR A 808 21.86 -11.64 -9.56
C TYR A 808 20.71 -12.09 -8.65
N GLY A 809 19.87 -11.13 -8.27
CA GLY A 809 18.78 -11.36 -7.34
C GLY A 809 17.69 -12.31 -7.88
N HIS A 810 17.03 -13.04 -6.98
CA HIS A 810 15.92 -13.95 -7.33
C HIS A 810 14.65 -13.18 -7.63
N GLN A 811 14.25 -12.33 -6.68
CA GLN A 811 13.08 -11.46 -6.77
C GLN A 811 13.46 -10.06 -6.27
N SER A 812 12.88 -9.03 -6.88
CA SER A 812 12.92 -7.65 -6.39
C SER A 812 11.52 -7.28 -5.89
N ILE A 813 11.42 -6.76 -4.67
CA ILE A 813 10.15 -6.31 -4.08
C ILE A 813 10.36 -4.93 -3.48
N THR A 814 9.74 -3.94 -4.10
CA THR A 814 9.84 -2.51 -3.78
C THR A 814 11.27 -1.99 -3.74
N ASP A 815 11.89 -2.12 -2.58
CA ASP A 815 13.18 -1.61 -2.15
C ASP A 815 14.14 -2.72 -1.69
N GLY A 816 13.73 -3.98 -1.82
CA GLY A 816 14.47 -5.15 -1.38
C GLY A 816 14.77 -6.17 -2.47
N CYS A 817 15.80 -6.97 -2.25
CA CYS A 817 16.18 -8.06 -3.14
C CYS A 817 16.86 -9.21 -2.38
N ALA A 818 16.40 -10.44 -2.58
CA ALA A 818 17.08 -11.63 -2.08
C ALA A 818 18.08 -12.16 -3.12
N PHE A 819 19.35 -12.33 -2.74
CA PHE A 819 20.40 -12.81 -3.65
C PHE A 819 21.40 -13.74 -2.97
N ASP A 820 22.08 -14.59 -3.75
CA ASP A 820 23.17 -15.45 -3.25
C ASP A 820 24.50 -14.69 -3.24
N VAL A 821 25.07 -14.48 -2.06
CA VAL A 821 26.33 -13.72 -1.89
C VAL A 821 27.52 -14.38 -2.60
N ASN A 822 27.41 -15.66 -2.95
CA ASN A 822 28.43 -16.40 -3.69
C ASN A 822 28.26 -16.35 -5.22
N LYS A 823 27.19 -15.72 -5.74
CA LYS A 823 26.83 -15.74 -7.18
C LYS A 823 26.46 -14.37 -7.76
N VAL A 824 27.17 -13.31 -7.39
CA VAL A 824 26.98 -11.97 -7.98
C VAL A 824 27.64 -11.86 -9.37
N LEU A 825 27.22 -10.89 -10.18
CA LEU A 825 27.65 -10.78 -11.58
C LEU A 825 28.94 -9.97 -11.74
N TYR A 826 29.85 -10.49 -12.56
CA TYR A 826 31.07 -9.83 -13.02
C TYR A 826 31.17 -9.86 -14.55
N PRO A 827 31.13 -8.71 -15.24
CA PRO A 827 31.33 -8.65 -16.69
C PRO A 827 32.79 -9.00 -17.05
N ARG A 828 33.01 -9.70 -18.18
CA ARG A 828 34.36 -10.00 -18.68
C ARG A 828 34.85 -8.99 -19.71
N LYS A 829 34.02 -8.70 -20.71
CA LYS A 829 34.33 -7.80 -21.83
C LYS A 829 33.24 -6.75 -22.06
N LEU A 830 31.98 -7.19 -22.00
CA LEU A 830 30.81 -6.33 -22.14
C LEU A 830 30.25 -6.06 -20.74
N GLY A 831 30.01 -4.79 -20.42
CA GLY A 831 29.36 -4.39 -19.17
C GLY A 831 27.95 -4.98 -19.03
N ILE A 832 27.36 -4.80 -17.85
CA ILE A 832 25.95 -5.15 -17.64
C ILE A 832 25.09 -4.02 -18.23
N THR A 833 24.37 -4.33 -19.30
CA THR A 833 23.55 -3.35 -20.04
C THR A 833 22.06 -3.63 -19.91
N GLY A 834 21.23 -2.76 -20.49
CA GLY A 834 19.78 -2.94 -20.56
C GLY A 834 19.33 -4.19 -21.34
N GLU A 835 20.21 -4.85 -22.10
CA GLU A 835 19.93 -6.13 -22.77
C GLU A 835 20.30 -7.35 -21.90
N SER A 836 20.81 -7.12 -20.68
CA SER A 836 21.15 -8.17 -19.69
C SER A 836 19.89 -8.70 -18.98
N ILE A 837 18.94 -9.17 -19.77
CA ILE A 837 17.64 -9.65 -19.32
C ILE A 837 17.58 -11.17 -19.33
N ASN A 838 16.61 -11.75 -18.61
CA ASN A 838 16.34 -13.20 -18.60
C ASN A 838 17.62 -14.04 -18.42
N LEU A 839 18.49 -13.62 -17.50
CA LEU A 839 19.82 -14.19 -17.28
C LEU A 839 19.80 -15.64 -16.77
N HIS A 840 18.63 -16.13 -16.36
CA HIS A 840 18.38 -17.53 -16.02
C HIS A 840 18.32 -18.45 -17.26
N ARG A 841 18.07 -17.92 -18.46
CA ARG A 841 17.90 -18.72 -19.69
C ARG A 841 19.23 -19.17 -20.30
N GLU A 842 19.19 -20.33 -20.96
CA GLU A 842 20.33 -20.93 -21.69
C GLU A 842 20.93 -20.03 -22.78
N ASN A 843 20.09 -19.25 -23.47
CA ASN A 843 20.53 -18.36 -24.54
C ASN A 843 21.07 -17.01 -24.05
N SER A 844 21.14 -16.77 -22.74
CA SER A 844 21.51 -15.49 -22.14
C SER A 844 23.02 -15.18 -22.24
N PRO A 845 23.45 -13.90 -22.04
CA PRO A 845 24.86 -13.52 -22.00
C PRO A 845 25.69 -14.27 -20.95
N LEU A 846 25.05 -14.77 -19.88
CA LEU A 846 25.69 -15.55 -18.82
C LEU A 846 26.20 -16.89 -19.36
N ASN A 847 25.38 -17.59 -20.13
CA ASN A 847 25.72 -18.89 -20.73
C ASN A 847 26.64 -18.76 -21.96
N ARG A 848 26.59 -17.61 -22.65
CA ARG A 848 27.59 -17.24 -23.67
C ARG A 848 28.96 -16.85 -23.07
N LYS A 849 29.15 -16.97 -21.75
CA LYS A 849 30.38 -16.69 -21.00
C LYS A 849 30.87 -15.22 -21.09
N ASN A 850 29.97 -14.27 -21.37
CA ASN A 850 30.29 -12.83 -21.35
C ASN A 850 30.24 -12.22 -19.94
N ILE A 851 29.41 -12.80 -19.08
CA ILE A 851 29.25 -12.44 -17.67
C ILE A 851 29.56 -13.68 -16.83
N SER A 852 30.29 -13.52 -15.73
CA SER A 852 30.61 -14.60 -14.80
C SER A 852 29.92 -14.40 -13.45
N ARG A 853 29.63 -15.51 -12.77
CA ARG A 853 29.14 -15.52 -11.39
C ARG A 853 30.28 -15.83 -10.46
N LYS A 854 30.50 -14.99 -9.45
CA LYS A 854 31.52 -15.19 -8.41
C LYS A 854 31.00 -14.68 -7.07
N PRO A 855 31.66 -15.02 -5.95
CA PRO A 855 31.35 -14.39 -4.69
C PRO A 855 31.53 -12.89 -4.70
N LEU A 856 30.81 -12.22 -3.81
CA LEU A 856 30.89 -10.78 -3.62
C LEU A 856 32.32 -10.39 -3.21
N ARG A 857 33.01 -9.62 -4.07
CA ARG A 857 34.42 -9.17 -3.96
C ARG A 857 35.45 -10.28 -4.26
N ASP A 858 36.72 -10.01 -4.01
CA ASP A 858 37.87 -10.92 -4.23
C ASP A 858 37.97 -12.06 -3.20
N VAL A 859 36.83 -12.63 -2.83
CA VAL A 859 36.72 -13.80 -1.96
C VAL A 859 36.38 -15.04 -2.79
N LYS A 860 36.90 -16.19 -2.37
CA LYS A 860 36.66 -17.50 -2.95
C LYS A 860 35.34 -18.11 -2.47
N SER A 861 34.93 -17.84 -1.24
CA SER A 861 33.62 -18.25 -0.70
C SER A 861 33.25 -17.44 0.54
N ILE A 862 31.94 -17.27 0.73
CA ILE A 862 31.33 -16.64 1.90
C ILE A 862 30.39 -17.66 2.55
N LYS A 863 30.53 -17.89 3.85
CA LYS A 863 29.71 -18.86 4.59
C LYS A 863 29.24 -18.28 5.91
N ARG A 864 28.03 -18.68 6.33
CA ARG A 864 27.59 -18.53 7.72
C ARG A 864 28.11 -19.73 8.49
N VAL A 865 28.79 -19.49 9.61
CA VAL A 865 29.32 -20.54 10.50
C VAL A 865 28.80 -20.29 11.92
N ASN A 866 28.64 -21.38 12.68
CA ASN A 866 28.18 -21.35 14.06
C ASN A 866 29.32 -21.88 14.94
N GLU A 867 29.82 -21.05 15.85
CA GLU A 867 30.86 -21.40 16.80
C GLU A 867 30.36 -21.05 18.20
N ASN A 868 30.32 -22.02 19.11
CA ASN A 868 29.87 -21.83 20.50
C ASN A 868 28.50 -21.16 20.66
N SER A 869 27.54 -21.47 19.78
CA SER A 869 26.20 -20.86 19.74
C SER A 869 26.17 -19.39 19.32
N GLU A 870 27.29 -18.85 18.84
CA GLU A 870 27.37 -17.55 18.19
C GLU A 870 27.51 -17.71 16.67
N LEU A 871 26.92 -16.77 15.94
CA LEU A 871 26.90 -16.77 14.49
C LEU A 871 27.99 -15.85 13.94
N PHE A 872 28.75 -16.36 12.97
CA PHE A 872 29.81 -15.64 12.30
C PHE A 872 29.67 -15.73 10.78
N LEU A 873 30.32 -14.80 10.10
CA LEU A 873 30.52 -14.80 8.66
C LEU A 873 31.98 -15.16 8.36
N GLU A 874 32.19 -16.32 7.75
CA GLU A 874 33.50 -16.76 7.26
C GLU A 874 33.72 -16.26 5.83
N LEU A 875 34.81 -15.52 5.63
CA LEU A 875 35.30 -15.02 4.35
C LEU A 875 36.59 -15.77 3.99
N LYS A 876 36.53 -16.62 2.96
CA LYS A 876 37.72 -17.27 2.41
C LYS A 876 38.24 -16.46 1.24
N HIS A 877 39.38 -15.80 1.39
CA HIS A 877 39.99 -14.97 0.37
C HIS A 877 40.65 -15.80 -0.75
N THR A 878 40.83 -15.19 -1.92
CA THR A 878 41.47 -15.83 -3.08
C THR A 878 42.93 -16.26 -2.82
N ASN A 879 43.63 -15.59 -1.90
CA ASN A 879 44.99 -15.94 -1.45
C ASN A 879 45.03 -17.06 -0.39
N GLY A 880 43.88 -17.64 -0.03
CA GLY A 880 43.77 -18.71 0.96
C GLY A 880 43.58 -18.24 2.41
N LYS A 881 43.72 -16.94 2.70
CA LYS A 881 43.42 -16.38 4.03
C LYS A 881 41.95 -16.60 4.37
N VAL A 882 41.67 -17.04 5.59
CA VAL A 882 40.32 -17.11 6.15
C VAL A 882 40.17 -15.99 7.18
N GLU A 883 39.07 -15.27 7.10
CA GLU A 883 38.69 -14.20 8.01
C GLU A 883 37.29 -14.50 8.55
N VAL A 884 37.12 -14.42 9.86
CA VAL A 884 35.85 -14.72 10.53
C VAL A 884 35.37 -13.44 11.21
N LEU A 885 34.18 -12.98 10.84
CA LEU A 885 33.58 -11.75 11.36
C LEU A 885 32.36 -12.09 12.22
N PRO A 886 32.14 -11.41 13.35
CA PRO A 886 30.85 -11.46 14.05
C PRO A 886 29.71 -11.15 13.07
N LEU A 887 28.56 -11.83 13.17
CA LEU A 887 27.48 -11.73 12.18
C LEU A 887 27.09 -10.29 11.83
N GLN A 888 26.98 -9.40 12.84
CA GLN A 888 26.60 -8.00 12.60
C GLN A 888 27.67 -7.22 11.83
N GLU A 889 28.96 -7.50 12.08
CA GLU A 889 30.06 -6.93 11.30
C GLU A 889 30.09 -7.51 9.88
N GLY A 890 29.82 -8.81 9.74
CA GLY A 890 29.67 -9.49 8.46
C GLY A 890 28.53 -8.90 7.61
N ILE A 891 27.37 -8.63 8.21
CA ILE A 891 26.25 -7.93 7.57
C ILE A 891 26.67 -6.53 7.10
N ASN A 892 27.33 -5.75 7.95
CA ASN A 892 27.82 -4.42 7.57
C ASN A 892 28.86 -4.49 6.43
N TRP A 893 29.67 -5.55 6.41
CA TRP A 893 30.61 -5.82 5.32
C TRP A 893 29.87 -6.13 4.01
N ILE A 894 28.81 -6.95 4.05
CA ILE A 894 27.97 -7.26 2.88
C ILE A 894 27.33 -5.99 2.33
N ASP A 895 26.68 -5.18 3.18
CA ASP A 895 26.01 -3.94 2.77
C ASP A 895 26.96 -2.98 2.05
N LYS A 896 28.13 -2.74 2.65
CA LYS A 896 29.16 -1.86 2.07
C LYS A 896 29.70 -2.42 0.76
N THR A 897 30.00 -3.72 0.73
CA THR A 897 30.62 -4.37 -0.42
C THR A 897 29.64 -4.51 -1.59
N ALA A 898 28.36 -4.78 -1.32
CA ALA A 898 27.30 -4.77 -2.32
C ALA A 898 27.14 -3.40 -2.96
N MET A 899 27.14 -2.32 -2.17
CA MET A 899 27.11 -0.95 -2.70
C MET A 899 28.30 -0.65 -3.59
N THR A 900 29.53 -0.95 -3.12
CA THR A 900 30.74 -0.74 -3.93
C THR A 900 30.74 -1.57 -5.22
N HIS A 901 30.25 -2.81 -5.16
CA HIS A 901 30.10 -3.67 -6.33
C HIS A 901 29.17 -3.04 -7.36
N LEU A 902 27.99 -2.57 -6.95
CA LEU A 902 27.05 -1.90 -7.84
C LEU A 902 27.60 -0.59 -8.41
N GLN A 903 28.26 0.22 -7.59
CA GLN A 903 28.94 1.45 -8.03
C GLN A 903 30.00 1.16 -9.11
N SER A 904 30.71 0.03 -9.01
CA SER A 904 31.69 -0.38 -10.01
C SER A 904 31.06 -0.85 -11.32
N LEU A 905 29.92 -1.54 -11.23
CA LEU A 905 29.19 -2.06 -12.39
C LEU A 905 28.47 -0.96 -13.17
N PHE A 906 27.97 0.06 -12.46
CA PHE A 906 27.16 1.13 -13.01
C PHE A 906 27.77 2.50 -12.65
N PRO A 907 28.90 2.88 -13.28
CA PRO A 907 29.68 4.07 -12.89
C PRO A 907 29.03 5.41 -13.24
N ASP A 908 27.99 5.43 -14.07
CA ASP A 908 27.46 6.64 -14.72
C ASP A 908 25.97 6.89 -14.37
N VAL A 909 25.52 6.49 -13.17
CA VAL A 909 24.12 6.67 -12.73
C VAL A 909 24.03 7.43 -11.40
N SER A 910 23.18 8.46 -11.33
CA SER A 910 23.13 9.37 -10.18
C SER A 910 22.75 8.67 -8.86
N VAL A 911 21.83 7.72 -8.89
CA VAL A 911 21.34 7.05 -7.68
C VAL A 911 22.44 6.36 -6.86
N LEU A 912 23.51 5.88 -7.52
CA LEU A 912 24.65 5.21 -6.89
C LEU A 912 25.83 6.16 -6.57
N HIS A 913 25.92 7.31 -7.23
CA HIS A 913 27.13 8.15 -7.21
C HIS A 913 26.92 9.59 -6.77
N THR A 914 25.70 10.14 -6.82
CA THR A 914 25.41 11.50 -6.36
C THR A 914 25.80 11.65 -4.90
N ASP A 915 26.58 12.67 -4.60
CA ASP A 915 26.96 12.99 -3.23
C ASP A 915 25.73 13.44 -2.44
N THR A 916 25.50 12.75 -1.34
CA THR A 916 24.45 13.08 -0.37
C THR A 916 25.03 13.02 1.04
N THR A 917 24.17 13.17 2.04
CA THR A 917 24.58 13.08 3.44
C THR A 917 23.83 11.96 4.17
N LYS A 918 24.49 11.33 5.14
CA LYS A 918 23.92 10.42 6.12
C LYS A 918 23.77 11.16 7.43
N ILE A 919 22.55 11.23 7.96
CA ILE A 919 22.30 11.80 9.28
C ILE A 919 22.87 10.85 10.34
N ALA A 920 23.74 11.34 11.20
CA ALA A 920 24.24 10.67 12.40
C ALA A 920 23.90 11.52 13.62
N ILE A 921 23.62 10.86 14.75
CA ILE A 921 23.39 11.53 16.04
C ILE A 921 24.50 11.04 16.98
N SER A 922 25.24 11.95 17.61
CA SER A 922 26.28 11.62 18.59
C SER A 922 25.68 11.12 19.92
N GLU A 923 26.50 10.67 20.86
CA GLU A 923 26.02 10.31 22.22
C GLU A 923 25.46 11.53 22.95
N ASN A 924 25.99 12.72 22.68
CA ASN A 924 25.52 14.01 23.22
C ASN A 924 24.32 14.60 22.45
N LEU A 925 23.66 13.80 21.60
CA LEU A 925 22.52 14.18 20.76
C LEU A 925 22.82 15.26 19.70
N GLU A 926 24.10 15.54 19.42
CA GLU A 926 24.48 16.45 18.34
C GLU A 926 24.23 15.81 16.98
N VAL A 927 23.73 16.61 16.03
CA VAL A 927 23.42 16.18 14.67
C VAL A 927 24.64 16.37 13.78
N GLU A 928 25.08 15.30 13.12
CA GLU A 928 26.17 15.33 12.15
C GLU A 928 25.66 14.83 10.78
N PHE A 929 25.91 15.61 9.73
CA PHE A 929 25.63 15.21 8.34
C PHE A 929 26.91 14.68 7.68
N LYS A 930 27.08 13.35 7.70
CA LYS A 930 28.27 12.70 7.13
C LYS A 930 28.14 12.58 5.62
N PRO A 931 29.14 13.01 4.82
CA PRO A 931 29.13 12.79 3.38
C PRO A 931 28.97 11.29 3.04
N ARG A 932 28.22 11.01 1.97
CA ARG A 932 27.98 9.67 1.42
C ARG A 932 27.94 9.76 -0.10
N SER A 933 28.61 8.84 -0.78
CA SER A 933 28.45 8.66 -2.23
C SER A 933 27.21 7.79 -2.50
N GLY A 934 26.31 8.28 -3.35
CA GLY A 934 25.02 7.67 -3.67
C GLY A 934 23.88 8.19 -2.80
N GLN A 935 22.66 8.07 -3.32
CA GLN A 935 21.44 8.60 -2.70
C GLN A 935 20.89 7.74 -1.57
N PHE A 936 21.35 6.50 -1.45
CA PHE A 936 20.89 5.54 -0.45
C PHE A 936 22.04 4.76 0.18
N SER A 937 21.72 4.02 1.24
CA SER A 937 22.56 2.95 1.78
C SER A 937 21.76 1.65 1.83
N PHE A 938 22.45 0.52 1.97
CA PHE A 938 21.78 -0.76 2.20
C PHE A 938 21.64 -1.09 3.68
N GLU A 939 20.68 -1.97 3.96
CA GLU A 939 20.42 -2.59 5.25
C GLU A 939 20.04 -4.06 5.01
N THR A 940 20.96 -4.98 5.27
CA THR A 940 20.65 -6.41 5.25
C THR A 940 19.79 -6.78 6.46
N LYS A 941 18.65 -7.45 6.21
CA LYS A 941 17.73 -7.89 7.26
C LYS A 941 18.22 -9.12 7.98
N ASP A 942 18.63 -10.14 7.23
CA ASP A 942 19.18 -11.38 7.76
C ASP A 942 19.87 -12.19 6.63
N LEU A 943 20.57 -13.26 7.02
CA LEU A 943 21.19 -14.24 6.14
C LEU A 943 20.51 -15.60 6.28
N TYR A 944 20.20 -16.23 5.15
CA TYR A 944 19.42 -17.46 5.07
C TYR A 944 20.19 -18.55 4.34
N VAL A 945 20.00 -19.80 4.75
CA VAL A 945 20.67 -20.95 4.14
C VAL A 945 19.83 -21.61 3.06
N ALA A 946 18.56 -21.25 2.92
CA ALA A 946 17.70 -21.76 1.87
C ALA A 946 16.55 -20.78 1.59
N GLY A 947 15.85 -20.99 0.48
CA GLY A 947 14.63 -20.25 0.20
C GLY A 947 13.86 -20.80 -0.99
N SER A 948 12.56 -20.54 -1.05
CA SER A 948 11.67 -20.89 -2.16
C SER A 948 10.99 -19.64 -2.71
N PHE A 949 10.76 -19.59 -4.02
CA PHE A 949 10.29 -18.40 -4.72
C PHE A 949 9.12 -18.75 -5.65
N HIS A 950 8.07 -17.92 -5.63
CA HIS A 950 6.84 -18.06 -6.40
C HIS A 950 6.26 -16.69 -6.76
N GLY A 951 5.52 -16.59 -7.86
CA GLY A 951 4.91 -15.33 -8.30
C GLY A 951 5.95 -14.21 -8.47
N SER A 952 5.49 -12.96 -8.43
CA SER A 952 6.37 -11.77 -8.46
C SER A 952 6.93 -11.37 -7.09
N ALA A 953 6.29 -11.80 -5.99
CA ALA A 953 6.51 -11.27 -4.65
C ALA A 953 6.34 -12.31 -3.51
N ASN A 954 6.28 -13.60 -3.83
CA ASN A 954 6.06 -14.65 -2.84
C ASN A 954 7.35 -15.44 -2.62
N TYR A 955 7.83 -15.45 -1.39
CA TYR A 955 8.99 -16.23 -1.00
C TYR A 955 8.91 -16.72 0.45
N LEU A 956 9.66 -17.79 0.70
CA LEU A 956 10.01 -18.24 2.03
C LEU A 956 11.52 -18.26 2.09
N LEU A 957 12.12 -17.52 3.02
CA LEU A 957 13.54 -17.60 3.32
C LEU A 957 13.73 -18.38 4.62
N TRP A 958 14.68 -19.30 4.64
CA TRP A 958 14.87 -20.23 5.75
C TRP A 958 16.26 -20.09 6.36
N ASN A 959 16.28 -19.89 7.68
CA ASN A 959 17.42 -20.17 8.53
C ASN A 959 16.98 -21.12 9.66
N GLU A 960 17.93 -21.74 10.36
CA GLU A 960 17.68 -22.80 11.36
C GLU A 960 16.73 -22.35 12.48
N ASP A 961 16.70 -21.04 12.78
CA ASP A 961 15.99 -20.47 13.92
C ASP A 961 14.56 -20.04 13.56
N LYS A 962 14.32 -19.51 12.35
CA LYS A 962 13.01 -18.94 11.98
C LYS A 962 12.80 -18.79 10.46
N PRO A 963 11.77 -19.42 9.86
CA PRO A 963 11.34 -19.07 8.50
C PRO A 963 10.82 -17.64 8.41
N ASN A 964 11.23 -16.91 7.38
CA ASN A 964 10.67 -15.62 7.00
C ASN A 964 9.80 -15.78 5.74
N LEU A 965 8.49 -15.81 5.96
CA LEU A 965 7.48 -15.90 4.91
C LEU A 965 7.06 -14.50 4.45
N LYS A 966 7.14 -14.25 3.14
CA LYS A 966 6.46 -13.13 2.47
C LYS A 966 5.58 -13.69 1.37
N ALA A 967 4.27 -13.55 1.51
CA ALA A 967 3.31 -13.94 0.48
C ALA A 967 2.35 -12.76 0.26
N ARG A 968 2.69 -11.88 -0.68
CA ARG A 968 1.87 -10.71 -1.02
C ARG A 968 0.68 -11.19 -1.87
N GLY A 969 -0.53 -10.75 -1.53
CA GLY A 969 -1.78 -11.29 -2.10
C GLY A 969 -2.39 -12.44 -1.29
N TYR A 970 -1.69 -12.96 -0.27
CA TYR A 970 -2.19 -14.01 0.62
C TYR A 970 -2.38 -13.51 2.05
N GLU A 971 -3.49 -13.89 2.68
CA GLU A 971 -3.70 -13.67 4.11
C GLU A 971 -2.91 -14.73 4.89
N THR A 972 -1.91 -14.31 5.65
CA THR A 972 -0.99 -15.24 6.36
C THR A 972 -1.11 -15.15 7.88
N LYS A 973 -1.83 -14.14 8.41
CA LYS A 973 -1.92 -13.90 9.85
C LYS A 973 -3.13 -14.57 10.49
N ARG A 974 -4.21 -14.77 9.73
CA ARG A 974 -5.43 -15.42 10.24
C ARG A 974 -5.34 -16.93 10.11
N ASN A 975 -5.97 -17.64 11.04
CA ASN A 975 -6.09 -19.09 10.99
C ASN A 975 -6.91 -19.53 9.78
N HIS A 976 -6.52 -20.67 9.21
CA HIS A 976 -7.19 -21.29 8.08
C HIS A 976 -7.56 -22.72 8.49
N THR A 977 -8.84 -23.06 8.34
CA THR A 977 -9.31 -24.42 8.66
C THR A 977 -9.34 -25.24 7.37
N SER A 978 -8.43 -26.20 7.22
CA SER A 978 -8.39 -27.10 6.07
C SER A 978 -9.52 -28.12 6.09
N ILE A 979 -10.08 -28.40 4.92
CA ILE A 979 -11.28 -29.22 4.75
C ILE A 979 -11.02 -30.37 3.77
N SER A 980 -11.39 -31.58 4.17
CA SER A 980 -11.46 -32.75 3.30
C SER A 980 -12.88 -33.31 3.21
N GLU A 981 -13.13 -34.12 2.17
CA GLU A 981 -14.38 -34.88 2.06
C GLU A 981 -14.36 -36.07 3.04
N GLY A 982 -15.50 -36.33 3.69
CA GLY A 982 -15.67 -37.45 4.62
C GLY A 982 -16.32 -38.68 3.98
N ASP A 983 -16.40 -39.78 4.74
CA ASP A 983 -16.84 -41.10 4.27
C ASP A 983 -18.31 -41.17 3.79
N LYS A 984 -19.12 -40.16 4.14
CA LYS A 984 -20.50 -40.02 3.65
C LYS A 984 -20.57 -38.83 2.70
N GLU A 985 -21.16 -39.03 1.52
CA GLU A 985 -21.53 -37.94 0.60
C GLU A 985 -22.31 -36.88 1.42
N LYS A 986 -21.74 -35.67 1.55
CA LYS A 986 -22.21 -34.51 2.36
C LYS A 986 -21.61 -34.30 3.77
N THR A 987 -20.63 -35.09 4.21
CA THR A 987 -19.87 -34.76 5.43
C THR A 987 -18.49 -34.20 5.08
N PHE A 988 -18.11 -33.08 5.71
CA PHE A 988 -16.77 -32.51 5.64
C PHE A 988 -15.99 -32.84 6.91
N ASN A 989 -14.74 -33.24 6.76
CA ASN A 989 -13.81 -33.45 7.87
C ASN A 989 -12.84 -32.27 7.93
N ILE A 990 -12.57 -31.77 9.15
CA ILE A 990 -11.45 -30.85 9.36
C ILE A 990 -10.16 -31.66 9.28
N THR A 991 -9.16 -31.13 8.59
CA THR A 991 -7.80 -31.67 8.62
C THR A 991 -6.88 -30.72 9.38
N GLU A 992 -5.80 -31.25 9.96
CA GLU A 992 -4.79 -30.46 10.68
C GLU A 992 -3.73 -29.85 9.75
N ARG A 993 -3.92 -29.88 8.42
CA ARG A 993 -2.90 -29.46 7.45
C ARG A 993 -2.49 -28.00 7.64
N TYR A 994 -3.47 -27.10 7.78
CA TYR A 994 -3.20 -25.68 7.96
C TYR A 994 -3.12 -25.25 9.44
N GLY A 995 -3.70 -25.99 10.39
CA GLY A 995 -3.47 -25.81 11.83
C GLY A 995 -3.45 -24.35 12.34
N LYS A 996 -2.73 -24.11 13.45
CA LYS A 996 -2.58 -22.77 14.06
C LYS A 996 -1.37 -21.98 13.52
N ASP A 997 -0.26 -22.67 13.27
CA ASP A 997 1.00 -22.05 12.86
C ASP A 997 1.30 -22.20 11.36
N ASN A 998 0.37 -22.80 10.61
CA ASN A 998 0.47 -22.99 9.18
C ASN A 998 -0.67 -22.25 8.46
N ASN A 999 -0.55 -22.13 7.15
CA ASN A 999 -1.59 -21.57 6.27
C ASN A 999 -1.27 -22.03 4.84
N PRO A 1000 -2.19 -21.89 3.87
CA PRO A 1000 -1.96 -22.37 2.51
C PRO A 1000 -0.65 -21.86 1.89
N ALA A 1001 -0.34 -20.57 2.05
CA ALA A 1001 0.89 -20.00 1.47
C ALA A 1001 2.16 -20.54 2.14
N ARG A 1002 2.15 -20.69 3.48
CA ARG A 1002 3.27 -21.27 4.24
C ARG A 1002 3.45 -22.75 3.91
N ASP A 1003 2.36 -23.52 3.84
CA ASP A 1003 2.35 -24.93 3.46
C ASP A 1003 2.94 -25.10 2.06
N PHE A 1004 2.41 -24.36 1.09
CA PHE A 1004 2.86 -24.37 -0.29
C PHE A 1004 4.36 -24.06 -0.42
N LEU A 1005 4.83 -22.95 0.14
CA LEU A 1005 6.24 -22.54 0.01
C LEU A 1005 7.20 -23.46 0.77
N THR A 1006 6.78 -24.01 1.93
CA THR A 1006 7.58 -25.00 2.64
C THR A 1006 7.71 -26.29 1.83
N ASN A 1007 6.61 -26.79 1.26
CA ASN A 1007 6.65 -27.97 0.39
C ASN A 1007 7.42 -27.70 -0.91
N LEU A 1008 7.35 -26.49 -1.46
CA LEU A 1008 8.14 -26.07 -2.62
C LEU A 1008 9.64 -26.10 -2.32
N LEU A 1009 10.05 -25.73 -1.11
CA LEU A 1009 11.43 -25.81 -0.66
C LEU A 1009 11.93 -27.27 -0.50
N GLU A 1010 11.07 -28.16 0.00
CA GLU A 1010 11.45 -29.54 0.34
C GLU A 1010 11.37 -30.52 -0.84
N ARG A 1011 10.32 -30.41 -1.67
CA ARG A 1011 9.96 -31.38 -2.72
C ARG A 1011 9.33 -30.71 -3.96
N PRO A 1012 10.04 -29.81 -4.65
CA PRO A 1012 9.49 -29.02 -5.75
C PRO A 1012 9.02 -29.86 -6.96
N GLU A 1013 9.57 -31.06 -7.16
CA GLU A 1013 9.16 -31.97 -8.24
C GLU A 1013 7.95 -32.84 -7.87
N ARG A 1014 7.55 -32.88 -6.58
CA ARG A 1014 6.43 -33.69 -6.06
C ARG A 1014 5.63 -32.90 -5.03
N LEU A 1015 5.19 -31.71 -5.43
CA LEU A 1015 4.45 -30.80 -4.56
C LEU A 1015 3.04 -31.36 -4.25
N PRO A 1016 2.68 -31.53 -2.97
CA PRO A 1016 1.30 -31.86 -2.59
C PRO A 1016 0.33 -30.75 -3.01
N ARG A 1017 -0.78 -31.13 -3.64
CA ARG A 1017 -1.84 -30.20 -4.07
C ARG A 1017 -2.50 -29.54 -2.86
N GLN A 1018 -2.85 -28.26 -2.94
CA GLN A 1018 -3.40 -27.51 -1.81
C GLN A 1018 -4.83 -27.96 -1.48
N GLU A 1019 -5.16 -28.08 -0.19
CA GLU A 1019 -6.52 -28.39 0.27
C GLU A 1019 -7.41 -27.14 0.32
N PRO A 1020 -8.73 -27.29 0.10
CA PRO A 1020 -9.70 -26.24 0.41
C PRO A 1020 -9.60 -25.85 1.87
N ALA A 1021 -9.82 -24.58 2.16
CA ALA A 1021 -9.93 -24.11 3.54
C ALA A 1021 -11.08 -23.11 3.70
N ILE A 1022 -11.41 -22.86 4.95
CA ILE A 1022 -12.22 -21.71 5.35
C ILE A 1022 -11.31 -20.71 6.04
N ARG A 1023 -11.50 -19.43 5.71
CA ARG A 1023 -10.97 -18.32 6.51
C ARG A 1023 -12.11 -17.47 7.05
N GLN A 1024 -11.88 -16.91 8.23
CA GLN A 1024 -12.84 -16.02 8.89
C GLN A 1024 -12.54 -14.55 8.55
N GLY A 1025 -13.59 -13.85 8.11
CA GLY A 1025 -13.65 -12.43 7.81
C GLY A 1025 -14.54 -11.68 8.79
N ILE A 1026 -14.41 -10.35 8.86
CA ILE A 1026 -15.42 -9.50 9.48
C ILE A 1026 -16.24 -8.88 8.35
N LEU A 1027 -17.56 -8.93 8.44
CA LEU A 1027 -18.46 -8.27 7.51
C LEU A 1027 -18.35 -6.75 7.69
N LYS A 1028 -17.70 -6.07 6.74
CA LYS A 1028 -17.57 -4.62 6.75
C LYS A 1028 -18.85 -3.96 6.24
N VAL A 1029 -19.11 -2.72 6.66
CA VAL A 1029 -20.22 -1.90 6.15
C VAL A 1029 -20.20 -1.81 4.62
N GLY A 1030 -19.01 -1.64 4.02
CA GLY A 1030 -18.87 -1.60 2.56
C GLY A 1030 -19.23 -2.93 1.87
N ASP A 1031 -18.84 -4.07 2.42
CA ASP A 1031 -19.19 -5.39 1.88
C ASP A 1031 -20.69 -5.65 2.02
N TYR A 1032 -21.27 -5.27 3.16
CA TYR A 1032 -22.70 -5.37 3.42
C TYR A 1032 -23.52 -4.48 2.49
N LYS A 1033 -23.12 -3.21 2.26
CA LYS A 1033 -23.81 -2.29 1.36
C LYS A 1033 -24.05 -2.88 -0.02
N ASN A 1034 -23.05 -3.57 -0.56
CA ASN A 1034 -23.11 -4.11 -1.93
C ASN A 1034 -23.87 -5.45 -2.04
N LEU A 1035 -24.08 -6.15 -0.92
CA LEU A 1035 -24.67 -7.49 -0.88
C LEU A 1035 -25.70 -7.63 0.27
N SER A 1036 -26.40 -6.54 0.62
CA SER A 1036 -27.20 -6.49 1.84
C SER A 1036 -28.29 -7.56 1.84
N SER A 1037 -29.00 -7.74 0.72
CA SER A 1037 -30.05 -8.75 0.60
C SER A 1037 -29.57 -10.17 0.88
N LYS A 1038 -28.30 -10.49 0.54
CA LYS A 1038 -27.69 -11.79 0.85
C LYS A 1038 -27.48 -11.94 2.35
N TYR A 1039 -26.87 -10.94 2.99
CA TYR A 1039 -26.52 -11.00 4.41
C TYR A 1039 -27.75 -10.88 5.31
N ASP A 1040 -28.73 -10.06 4.93
CA ASP A 1040 -30.04 -9.97 5.57
C ASP A 1040 -30.74 -11.33 5.59
N GLY A 1041 -30.74 -12.05 4.45
CA GLY A 1041 -31.29 -13.40 4.37
C GLY A 1041 -30.57 -14.43 5.25
N GLN A 1042 -29.30 -14.18 5.58
CA GLN A 1042 -28.50 -15.02 6.49
C GLN A 1042 -28.58 -14.58 7.96
N GLY A 1043 -29.31 -13.49 8.25
CA GLY A 1043 -29.32 -12.87 9.59
C GLY A 1043 -27.94 -12.35 10.01
N LEU A 1044 -27.12 -11.91 9.05
CA LEU A 1044 -25.80 -11.35 9.25
C LEU A 1044 -25.81 -9.83 9.05
N GLU A 1045 -25.09 -9.14 9.92
CA GLU A 1045 -25.00 -7.68 9.95
C GLU A 1045 -23.53 -7.23 9.99
N PRO A 1046 -23.22 -5.97 9.61
CA PRO A 1046 -21.87 -5.44 9.79
C PRO A 1046 -21.32 -5.67 11.19
N GLY A 1047 -20.07 -6.12 11.25
CA GLY A 1047 -19.39 -6.58 12.46
C GLY A 1047 -19.42 -8.09 12.67
N ASP A 1048 -20.32 -8.82 11.99
CA ASP A 1048 -20.39 -10.28 12.11
C ASP A 1048 -19.21 -11.00 11.45
N ASN A 1049 -18.96 -12.21 11.95
CA ASN A 1049 -18.00 -13.13 11.37
C ASN A 1049 -18.59 -13.77 10.11
N ILE A 1050 -17.86 -13.67 8.99
CA ILE A 1050 -18.21 -14.32 7.73
C ILE A 1050 -17.18 -15.39 7.38
N LEU A 1051 -17.66 -16.52 6.88
CA LEU A 1051 -16.81 -17.63 6.44
C LEU A 1051 -16.58 -17.51 4.94
N ARG A 1052 -15.31 -17.47 4.53
CA ARG A 1052 -14.94 -17.41 3.11
C ARG A 1052 -14.23 -18.70 2.74
N PRO A 1053 -14.79 -19.52 1.84
CA PRO A 1053 -14.06 -20.67 1.32
C PRO A 1053 -12.90 -20.14 0.48
N LEU A 1054 -11.80 -20.87 0.48
CA LEU A 1054 -10.63 -20.59 -0.34
C LEU A 1054 -10.01 -21.88 -0.85
N LEU A 1055 -9.41 -21.80 -2.02
CA LEU A 1055 -8.55 -22.83 -2.57
C LEU A 1055 -7.38 -22.13 -3.23
N MET A 1056 -6.18 -22.29 -2.65
CA MET A 1056 -4.97 -21.73 -3.22
C MET A 1056 -4.65 -22.42 -4.55
N GLN A 1057 -4.31 -21.64 -5.56
CA GLN A 1057 -3.86 -22.15 -6.84
C GLN A 1057 -2.33 -22.13 -6.85
N GLU A 1058 -1.73 -23.14 -7.46
CA GLU A 1058 -0.27 -23.30 -7.41
C GLU A 1058 0.45 -22.58 -8.55
N PHE A 1059 -0.24 -22.31 -9.67
CA PHE A 1059 0.32 -21.57 -10.81
C PHE A 1059 -0.06 -20.08 -10.78
N SER A 1060 0.97 -19.23 -10.70
CA SER A 1060 0.86 -17.77 -10.86
C SER A 1060 1.46 -17.28 -12.19
N LEU A 1061 0.70 -16.46 -12.91
CA LEU A 1061 1.15 -15.83 -14.16
C LEU A 1061 2.16 -14.71 -13.89
N SER A 1062 2.03 -14.03 -12.74
CA SER A 1062 2.89 -12.95 -12.26
C SER A 1062 4.36 -13.36 -12.09
N GLN A 1063 4.63 -14.66 -12.05
CA GLN A 1063 5.97 -15.22 -11.97
C GLN A 1063 6.80 -14.92 -13.23
N PHE A 1064 6.17 -14.78 -14.40
CA PHE A 1064 6.88 -14.73 -15.69
C PHE A 1064 6.88 -13.34 -16.33
N THR A 1065 7.95 -13.03 -17.07
CA THR A 1065 8.04 -11.82 -17.90
C THR A 1065 7.62 -12.16 -19.34
N PHE A 1066 6.58 -11.49 -19.84
CA PHE A 1066 6.02 -11.71 -21.18
C PHE A 1066 6.72 -10.88 -22.25
N GLN A 1067 6.63 -11.29 -23.51
CA GLN A 1067 7.21 -10.52 -24.62
C GLN A 1067 6.39 -9.28 -24.94
N THR A 1068 5.06 -9.42 -24.99
CA THR A 1068 4.11 -8.39 -25.41
C THR A 1068 2.86 -8.40 -24.52
N TYR A 1069 2.12 -7.30 -24.53
CA TYR A 1069 0.83 -7.18 -23.85
C TYR A 1069 -0.19 -8.19 -24.38
N ASP A 1070 -0.28 -8.35 -25.71
CA ASP A 1070 -1.22 -9.30 -26.31
C ASP A 1070 -0.94 -10.74 -25.89
N GLN A 1071 0.35 -11.13 -25.80
CA GLN A 1071 0.74 -12.46 -25.30
C GLN A 1071 0.24 -12.64 -23.86
N TYR A 1072 0.51 -11.67 -22.98
CA TYR A 1072 0.03 -11.72 -21.60
C TYR A 1072 -1.49 -11.77 -21.51
N ARG A 1073 -2.22 -10.93 -22.26
CA ARG A 1073 -3.68 -10.86 -22.24
C ARG A 1073 -4.31 -12.19 -22.66
N GLU A 1074 -3.81 -12.83 -23.71
CA GLU A 1074 -4.34 -14.13 -24.15
C GLU A 1074 -4.05 -15.25 -23.15
N TRP A 1075 -2.86 -15.23 -22.53
CA TRP A 1075 -2.56 -16.14 -21.42
C TRP A 1075 -3.48 -15.91 -20.23
N LEU A 1076 -3.61 -14.67 -19.74
CA LEU A 1076 -4.49 -14.29 -18.64
C LEU A 1076 -5.93 -14.74 -18.90
N LYS A 1077 -6.49 -14.36 -20.05
CA LYS A 1077 -7.85 -14.75 -20.47
C LYS A 1077 -8.04 -16.27 -20.50
N THR A 1078 -7.02 -17.01 -20.94
CA THR A 1078 -7.08 -18.47 -21.03
C THR A 1078 -6.98 -19.08 -19.64
N ILE A 1079 -6.01 -18.67 -18.83
CA ILE A 1079 -5.78 -19.16 -17.48
C ILE A 1079 -7.00 -18.86 -16.59
N ASP A 1080 -7.52 -17.63 -16.59
CA ASP A 1080 -8.70 -17.24 -15.81
C ASP A 1080 -9.93 -18.09 -16.16
N ARG A 1081 -10.11 -18.40 -17.45
CA ARG A 1081 -11.21 -19.27 -17.90
C ARG A 1081 -11.09 -20.66 -17.30
N TYR A 1082 -9.88 -21.22 -17.24
CA TYR A 1082 -9.65 -22.55 -16.66
C TYR A 1082 -9.71 -22.51 -15.13
N LYS A 1083 -9.09 -21.51 -14.47
CA LYS A 1083 -9.17 -21.28 -13.03
C LYS A 1083 -10.62 -21.18 -12.55
N LYS A 1084 -11.46 -20.37 -13.22
CA LYS A 1084 -12.90 -20.24 -12.90
C LYS A 1084 -13.69 -21.54 -13.10
N LYS A 1085 -13.33 -22.36 -14.08
CA LYS A 1085 -14.10 -23.56 -14.44
C LYS A 1085 -13.66 -24.83 -13.69
N TYR A 1086 -12.38 -24.95 -13.40
CA TYR A 1086 -11.76 -26.19 -12.93
C TYR A 1086 -10.95 -26.03 -11.64
N ARG A 1087 -10.83 -24.79 -11.13
CA ARG A 1087 -9.98 -24.42 -9.98
C ARG A 1087 -8.50 -24.77 -10.13
N GLN A 1088 -8.06 -24.99 -11.36
CA GLN A 1088 -6.66 -25.11 -11.76
C GLN A 1088 -6.52 -24.76 -13.25
N SER A 1089 -5.29 -24.57 -13.71
CA SER A 1089 -4.96 -24.15 -15.07
C SER A 1089 -3.92 -25.07 -15.72
N LEU A 1090 -2.66 -24.64 -15.82
CA LEU A 1090 -1.56 -25.38 -16.45
C LEU A 1090 -1.08 -26.56 -15.60
N GLU A 1091 -1.37 -26.57 -14.30
CA GLU A 1091 -1.04 -27.64 -13.36
C GLU A 1091 -1.45 -29.02 -13.89
N THR A 1092 -2.56 -29.11 -14.64
CA THR A 1092 -3.09 -30.33 -15.26
C THR A 1092 -2.09 -31.11 -16.13
N PHE A 1093 -1.11 -30.41 -16.73
CA PHE A 1093 -0.13 -31.00 -17.63
C PHE A 1093 1.11 -31.54 -16.92
N PHE A 1094 1.34 -31.12 -15.67
CA PHE A 1094 2.58 -31.36 -14.93
C PHE A 1094 2.35 -32.19 -13.66
N LEU A 1095 1.28 -32.98 -13.62
CA LEU A 1095 1.01 -33.91 -12.53
C LEU A 1095 1.86 -35.16 -12.67
N ASN A 1096 2.43 -35.62 -11.57
CA ASN A 1096 3.06 -36.93 -11.43
C ASN A 1096 2.02 -38.07 -11.46
N GLU A 1097 2.48 -39.32 -11.49
CA GLU A 1097 1.57 -40.48 -11.45
C GLU A 1097 0.80 -40.59 -10.13
N ASP A 1098 1.38 -40.09 -9.05
CA ASP A 1098 0.78 -40.02 -7.71
C ASP A 1098 -0.15 -38.80 -7.51
N GLY A 1099 -0.33 -37.96 -8.54
CA GLY A 1099 -1.17 -36.76 -8.48
C GLY A 1099 -0.51 -35.51 -7.88
N THR A 1100 0.75 -35.60 -7.41
CA THR A 1100 1.54 -34.43 -6.99
C THR A 1100 1.93 -33.57 -8.19
N LEU A 1101 2.25 -32.30 -7.97
CA LEU A 1101 2.62 -31.35 -9.02
C LEU A 1101 4.15 -31.24 -9.16
N ASN A 1102 4.64 -31.30 -10.40
CA ASN A 1102 6.04 -31.00 -10.72
C ASN A 1102 6.18 -29.51 -11.07
N MET A 1103 6.47 -28.69 -10.06
CA MET A 1103 6.59 -27.22 -10.24
C MET A 1103 7.80 -26.84 -11.10
N VAL A 1104 8.92 -27.58 -10.98
CA VAL A 1104 10.15 -27.30 -11.75
C VAL A 1104 9.88 -27.43 -13.24
N GLU A 1105 9.36 -28.58 -13.68
CA GLU A 1105 9.05 -28.84 -15.08
C GLU A 1105 7.99 -27.88 -15.63
N MET A 1106 6.99 -27.53 -14.81
CA MET A 1106 5.98 -26.54 -15.18
C MET A 1106 6.61 -25.16 -15.44
N CYS A 1107 7.41 -24.64 -14.52
CA CYS A 1107 8.01 -23.33 -14.63
C CYS A 1107 9.00 -23.24 -15.80
N GLU A 1108 9.83 -24.26 -16.01
CA GLU A 1108 10.73 -24.34 -17.16
C GLU A 1108 9.97 -24.38 -18.48
N THR A 1109 8.91 -25.19 -18.54
CA THR A 1109 8.08 -25.29 -19.76
C THR A 1109 7.36 -23.98 -20.06
N VAL A 1110 6.79 -23.32 -19.04
CA VAL A 1110 6.09 -22.06 -19.20
C VAL A 1110 7.04 -20.95 -19.65
N ASP A 1111 8.20 -20.78 -19.00
CA ASP A 1111 9.19 -19.78 -19.40
C ASP A 1111 9.65 -19.99 -20.86
N ARG A 1112 9.85 -21.25 -21.27
CA ARG A 1112 10.19 -21.60 -22.65
C ARG A 1112 9.08 -21.25 -23.64
N LEU A 1113 7.81 -21.62 -23.35
CA LEU A 1113 6.68 -21.29 -24.23
C LEU A 1113 6.49 -19.78 -24.38
N ILE A 1114 6.69 -19.01 -23.30
CA ILE A 1114 6.65 -17.56 -23.34
C ILE A 1114 7.78 -17.03 -24.23
N ALA A 1115 9.00 -17.55 -24.09
CA ALA A 1115 10.15 -17.19 -24.92
C ALA A 1115 9.95 -17.54 -26.41
N GLU A 1116 9.22 -18.60 -26.72
CA GLU A 1116 8.85 -19.02 -28.09
C GLU A 1116 7.71 -18.16 -28.70
N GLY A 1117 7.15 -17.21 -27.93
CA GLY A 1117 6.08 -16.32 -28.42
C GLY A 1117 4.71 -17.00 -28.48
N VAL A 1118 4.52 -18.09 -27.75
CA VAL A 1118 3.24 -18.82 -27.73
C VAL A 1118 2.15 -17.93 -27.13
N MET A 1119 1.04 -17.79 -27.85
CA MET A 1119 -0.13 -17.01 -27.41
C MET A 1119 -1.11 -17.84 -26.57
N ASN A 1120 -1.23 -19.13 -26.86
CA ASN A 1120 -2.13 -20.05 -26.17
C ASN A 1120 -1.36 -21.28 -25.65
N PRO A 1121 -1.08 -21.37 -24.33
CA PRO A 1121 -0.28 -22.46 -23.78
C PRO A 1121 -0.98 -23.82 -23.89
N PHE A 1122 -2.31 -23.87 -23.83
CA PHE A 1122 -3.05 -25.13 -23.89
C PHE A 1122 -2.98 -25.77 -25.28
N GLU A 1123 -2.96 -24.97 -26.35
CA GLU A 1123 -2.79 -25.49 -27.71
C GLU A 1123 -1.37 -26.00 -27.95
N ALA A 1124 -0.36 -25.34 -27.36
CA ALA A 1124 1.02 -25.79 -27.43
C ALA A 1124 1.26 -27.10 -26.65
N LEU A 1125 0.64 -27.24 -25.48
CA LEU A 1125 0.76 -28.43 -24.62
C LEU A 1125 -0.15 -29.59 -25.06
N ASP A 1126 -1.29 -29.31 -25.71
CA ASP A 1126 -2.25 -30.32 -26.23
C ASP A 1126 -2.53 -30.14 -27.74
N LYS A 1127 -1.48 -30.18 -28.56
CA LYS A 1127 -1.53 -29.99 -30.03
C LYS A 1127 -2.57 -30.87 -30.74
N HIS A 1128 -2.91 -32.04 -30.19
CA HIS A 1128 -3.84 -33.01 -30.81
C HIS A 1128 -5.26 -32.94 -30.25
N ARG A 1129 -5.56 -31.97 -29.36
CA ARG A 1129 -6.85 -31.85 -28.64
C ARG A 1129 -7.24 -33.17 -27.95
N ASN A 1130 -6.25 -33.86 -27.39
CA ASN A 1130 -6.46 -35.09 -26.67
C ASN A 1130 -7.35 -34.86 -25.44
N SER A 1131 -7.37 -33.64 -24.85
CA SER A 1131 -8.36 -33.18 -23.86
C SER A 1131 -9.80 -33.37 -24.33
N LYS A 1132 -10.15 -32.75 -25.46
CA LYS A 1132 -11.52 -32.74 -25.99
C LYS A 1132 -11.95 -34.13 -26.46
N ARG A 1133 -10.99 -34.95 -26.95
CA ARG A 1133 -11.23 -36.33 -27.36
C ARG A 1133 -11.33 -37.30 -26.18
N SER A 1134 -10.51 -37.13 -25.13
CA SER A 1134 -10.55 -37.94 -23.90
C SER A 1134 -11.78 -37.64 -23.05
N ALA A 1135 -12.20 -36.37 -22.90
CA ALA A 1135 -13.45 -36.01 -22.22
C ALA A 1135 -14.71 -36.54 -22.95
N LYS A 1136 -14.68 -36.62 -24.29
CA LYS A 1136 -15.73 -37.30 -25.07
C LYS A 1136 -15.67 -38.82 -24.99
N ARG A 1137 -14.49 -39.41 -24.77
CA ARG A 1137 -14.27 -40.86 -24.64
C ARG A 1137 -14.48 -41.39 -23.21
N SER A 1138 -14.19 -40.62 -22.16
CA SER A 1138 -14.45 -40.99 -20.76
C SER A 1138 -15.94 -41.08 -20.46
N LYS A 1139 -16.78 -40.31 -21.18
CA LYS A 1139 -18.23 -40.51 -21.24
C LYS A 1139 -18.68 -41.79 -21.97
N LYS A 1140 -17.78 -42.55 -22.63
CA LYS A 1140 -18.17 -43.64 -23.52
C LYS A 1140 -17.54 -45.02 -23.31
N ARG A 1141 -16.40 -45.18 -22.63
CA ARG A 1141 -15.94 -46.45 -22.00
C ARG A 1141 -14.48 -46.38 -21.58
N GLY A 1142 -14.17 -47.14 -20.52
CA GLY A 1142 -12.83 -47.42 -20.03
C GLY A 1142 -11.98 -48.25 -20.98
N GLU A 1143 -10.67 -48.14 -20.72
CA GLU A 1143 -9.58 -49.04 -21.11
C GLU A 1143 -9.27 -49.19 -22.61
N ASN A 1144 -8.19 -48.55 -23.05
CA ASN A 1144 -7.05 -49.31 -23.62
C ASN A 1144 -5.76 -48.47 -23.76
N LYS A 1145 -4.63 -49.17 -23.59
CA LYS A 1145 -3.24 -48.69 -23.45
C LYS A 1145 -2.46 -48.61 -24.78
N GLY A 1146 -1.37 -47.84 -24.76
CA GLY A 1146 -0.27 -47.78 -25.75
C GLY A 1146 -0.42 -46.64 -26.77
N THR A 1147 0.57 -45.83 -27.15
CA THR A 1147 2.04 -45.74 -26.95
C THR A 1147 2.47 -44.30 -27.32
N GLY A 1148 3.59 -43.80 -26.77
CA GLY A 1148 4.26 -42.55 -27.17
C GLY A 1148 4.06 -41.39 -26.17
N VAL A 1149 5.12 -41.07 -25.41
CA VAL A 1149 5.12 -40.06 -24.36
C VAL A 1149 4.97 -38.65 -24.96
N LYS A 1150 3.72 -38.20 -24.99
CA LYS A 1150 3.32 -36.79 -25.02
C LYS A 1150 2.57 -36.53 -23.71
N PRO A 1151 2.61 -35.32 -23.13
CA PRO A 1151 1.92 -35.04 -21.88
C PRO A 1151 0.43 -35.37 -22.04
N LYS A 1152 0.00 -36.49 -21.45
CA LYS A 1152 -1.41 -36.87 -21.37
C LYS A 1152 -2.00 -36.07 -20.22
N ILE A 1153 -3.05 -35.32 -20.49
CA ILE A 1153 -3.86 -34.67 -19.46
C ILE A 1153 -4.34 -35.73 -18.48
N LYS A 1154 -3.87 -35.65 -17.24
CA LYS A 1154 -4.18 -36.63 -16.19
C LYS A 1154 -5.52 -36.33 -15.52
N SER A 1155 -5.77 -35.06 -15.17
CA SER A 1155 -7.06 -34.58 -14.64
C SER A 1155 -7.26 -33.11 -15.00
N THR A 1156 -8.41 -32.75 -15.57
CA THR A 1156 -8.76 -31.35 -15.84
C THR A 1156 -9.19 -30.59 -14.59
N ASN A 1157 -9.78 -31.27 -13.61
CA ASN A 1157 -10.24 -30.66 -12.37
C ASN A 1157 -9.14 -30.70 -11.30
N HIS A 1158 -9.04 -29.63 -10.52
CA HIS A 1158 -8.27 -29.66 -9.28
C HIS A 1158 -8.75 -30.87 -8.44
N PRO A 1159 -7.86 -31.64 -7.79
CA PRO A 1159 -8.26 -32.83 -7.04
C PRO A 1159 -9.33 -32.55 -5.98
N HIS A 1160 -9.33 -31.34 -5.44
CA HIS A 1160 -10.32 -30.87 -4.45
C HIS A 1160 -11.39 -29.92 -5.02
N HIS A 1161 -11.57 -29.87 -6.34
CA HIS A 1161 -12.57 -29.01 -6.98
C HIS A 1161 -13.99 -29.33 -6.47
N GLU A 1162 -14.37 -30.61 -6.46
CA GLU A 1162 -15.70 -31.03 -6.01
C GLU A 1162 -15.91 -30.73 -4.52
N THR A 1163 -14.91 -30.99 -3.68
CA THR A 1163 -14.95 -30.64 -2.25
C THR A 1163 -15.13 -29.13 -2.06
N TYR A 1164 -14.44 -28.29 -2.83
CA TYR A 1164 -14.56 -26.83 -2.77
C TYR A 1164 -15.93 -26.33 -3.24
N GLU A 1165 -16.47 -26.83 -4.34
CA GLU A 1165 -17.80 -26.41 -4.82
C GLU A 1165 -18.91 -26.85 -3.86
N LYS A 1166 -18.84 -28.08 -3.34
CA LYS A 1166 -19.73 -28.54 -2.25
C LYS A 1166 -19.62 -27.64 -1.02
N LEU A 1167 -18.41 -27.18 -0.68
CA LEU A 1167 -18.18 -26.27 0.45
C LEU A 1167 -18.83 -24.89 0.18
N CYS A 1168 -18.67 -24.36 -1.03
CA CYS A 1168 -19.30 -23.11 -1.45
C CYS A 1168 -20.83 -23.21 -1.43
N GLU A 1169 -21.38 -24.31 -1.94
CA GLU A 1169 -22.82 -24.61 -1.87
C GLU A 1169 -23.27 -24.72 -0.43
N LYS A 1170 -22.51 -25.40 0.46
CA LYS A 1170 -22.90 -25.55 1.86
C LYS A 1170 -22.96 -24.22 2.61
N LEU A 1171 -22.03 -23.31 2.34
CA LEU A 1171 -22.01 -21.96 2.90
C LEU A 1171 -23.08 -21.04 2.28
N LYS A 1172 -23.65 -21.41 1.14
CA LYS A 1172 -24.87 -20.79 0.59
C LYS A 1172 -26.13 -21.42 1.18
N GLU A 1173 -26.22 -22.74 1.30
CA GLU A 1173 -27.40 -23.46 1.81
C GLU A 1173 -27.80 -23.08 3.25
N SER A 1174 -26.92 -22.48 4.04
CA SER A 1174 -27.31 -21.79 5.29
C SER A 1174 -28.27 -20.60 5.06
N GLU A 1175 -28.70 -20.34 3.82
CA GLU A 1175 -29.74 -19.40 3.38
C GLU A 1175 -31.19 -19.88 3.68
N ASN A 1176 -31.40 -21.16 4.03
CA ASN A 1176 -32.70 -21.75 4.39
C ASN A 1176 -32.67 -22.35 5.79
#